data_AF-A0AAN9YRZ9-F1
#
_entry.id   AF-A0AAN9YRZ9-F1
#
_cell.length_a   1.000
_cell.length_b   1.000
_cell.length_c   1.000
_cell.angle_alpha   90.00
_cell.angle_beta   90.00
_cell.angle_gamma   90.00
#
_symmetry.space_group_name_H-M   'P 1'
#
loop_
_entity.id
_entity.type
_entity.pdbx_description
1 polymer ?
#
loop_
_entity_poly.entity_id
_entity_poly.type
_entity_poly.pdbx_seq_one_letter_code
_entity_poly.pdbx_strand_id
1 'polypeptide(L)'
;MDDLQSLPDVLHVWPNTMVYLNPEEASVTDDFPTPQNYTSHNATGVSKLHESGIFGKGVKVGIVDTGTWYEHEALGGGFGEGFKVAAGYDFVGDGPNKEYQAGTDSATIIEAFLKAYEDGVDIITSSIGGAGGWSDDAWAEVASRIAEEGVIVTIAAGNDGAYGPAYHSNGAAGQSVLSIASIEGDLFPAFSFGANITENGVTNTTVLGYVPANDYFPPSVVGWPIVALSFNTSNDREACDPYPEGTRNLTGVIPLVRRGWCSYTIKVNNLEALGAEYILFYNNEDPLSAPGYPFAEPVVGLVTAEVGEAIIDVLKTNGSVTADFSVDPEDPISYKDSHGGEPNYFTSWGPLYDLTIKPDVAAPGGNIYSAWLDNSYAVLSGTSMACPYVAGVAALYISVHGGRDVHGKGFAKSFNSRVVSSGMSLPWAVTDDEGFVASVAQVGGGLVNGFKVVNYTTTIDFEKFSLNDTAHFSGSHDIAITNSGSEEVSYDFALEAAAGIEAVGWLQEEGGDTIRVKELNELTPVDLSISATLPETFSLQPGQSKTVSYTFDLSLSVQDFPKIYVKTVWGSKQIRWDVYEAGWNESMWSYPPVEGQNGYLGAVAGWAGAESSAYFDPDQGNPNQTITYPRTDTVRSKNGGYTSHWWFGKLGNGSQIELGTYRWRFATLKPFGDPVVSEDWEIYDTPEIQVLGKYE
;
A
#
# COMPACT_ATOMS: atom_id res chain seq x y z
N MET A 1 -9.38 34.85 22.10
CA MET A 1 -10.07 34.32 20.91
C MET A 1 -11.51 34.81 20.88
N ASP A 2 -12.27 34.66 21.96
CA ASP A 2 -13.68 35.07 22.06
C ASP A 2 -13.94 36.52 21.63
N ASP A 3 -13.09 37.47 22.01
CA ASP A 3 -13.21 38.87 21.59
C ASP A 3 -13.12 39.04 20.06
N LEU A 4 -12.20 38.34 19.40
CA LEU A 4 -12.06 38.36 17.94
C LEU A 4 -13.24 37.66 17.25
N GLN A 5 -13.69 36.54 17.81
CA GLN A 5 -14.83 35.77 17.31
C GLN A 5 -16.16 36.54 17.42
N SER A 6 -16.23 37.51 18.34
CA SER A 6 -17.42 38.37 18.51
C SER A 6 -17.53 39.50 17.48
N LEU A 7 -16.50 39.72 16.65
CA LEU A 7 -16.53 40.73 15.60
C LEU A 7 -17.46 40.30 14.45
N PRO A 8 -18.32 41.20 13.93
CA PRO A 8 -19.40 40.83 13.01
C PRO A 8 -18.95 40.23 11.67
N ASP A 9 -17.72 40.54 11.23
CA ASP A 9 -17.16 40.07 9.95
C ASP A 9 -16.21 38.88 10.13
N VAL A 10 -16.06 38.34 11.35
CA VAL A 10 -15.17 37.22 11.64
C VAL A 10 -15.98 35.93 11.74
N LEU A 11 -15.75 35.02 10.79
CA LEU A 11 -16.42 33.72 10.79
C LEU A 11 -15.78 32.76 11.78
N HIS A 12 -14.46 32.58 11.73
CA HIS A 12 -13.68 31.68 12.59
C HIS A 12 -12.39 32.35 13.07
N VAL A 13 -11.87 31.93 14.23
CA VAL A 13 -10.60 32.37 14.80
C VAL A 13 -9.82 31.14 15.26
N TRP A 14 -8.57 31.03 14.82
CA TRP A 14 -7.67 29.95 15.23
C TRP A 14 -6.43 30.50 15.97
N PRO A 15 -5.84 29.73 16.90
CA PRO A 15 -4.51 30.02 17.38
C PRO A 15 -3.48 29.78 16.26
N ASN A 16 -2.49 30.66 16.15
CA ASN A 16 -1.34 30.41 15.26
C ASN A 16 -0.48 29.29 15.88
N THR A 17 -0.26 28.21 15.14
CA THR A 17 0.53 27.06 15.59
C THR A 17 1.88 27.02 14.92
N MET A 18 2.89 26.55 15.65
CA MET A 18 4.22 26.31 15.10
C MET A 18 4.22 25.00 14.32
N VAL A 19 4.90 25.00 13.18
CA VAL A 19 5.13 23.83 12.35
C VAL A 19 6.64 23.61 12.30
N TYR A 20 7.08 22.41 12.68
CA TYR A 20 8.48 22.04 12.70
C TYR A 20 8.74 20.97 11.66
N LEU A 21 9.89 21.08 11.00
CA LEU A 21 10.42 20.00 10.20
C LEU A 21 11.66 19.48 10.91
N ASN A 22 11.69 18.16 11.13
CA ASN A 22 12.94 17.53 11.51
C ASN A 22 13.91 17.69 10.34
N PRO A 23 15.20 17.99 10.58
CA PRO A 23 16.19 17.94 9.51
C PRO A 23 16.19 16.53 8.91
N GLU A 24 15.88 16.42 7.62
CA GLU A 24 16.00 15.16 6.89
C GLU A 24 17.47 14.88 6.63
N GLU A 25 17.97 13.73 7.10
CA GLU A 25 19.30 13.24 6.75
C GLU A 25 19.20 12.40 5.47
N ALA A 26 20.00 12.75 4.46
CA ALA A 26 20.10 11.97 3.23
C ALA A 26 20.51 10.52 3.54
N SER A 27 19.78 9.54 3.01
CA SER A 27 20.12 8.14 3.23
C SER A 27 21.40 7.75 2.51
N VAL A 28 21.75 8.44 1.43
CA VAL A 28 23.05 8.32 0.77
C VAL A 28 23.62 9.72 0.52
N THR A 29 24.90 9.89 0.83
CA THR A 29 25.60 11.17 0.99
C THR A 29 25.56 12.10 -0.22
N ASP A 30 25.84 13.37 0.06
CA ASP A 30 26.17 14.41 -0.91
C ASP A 30 27.15 13.85 -1.97
N ASP A 31 26.83 14.05 -3.25
CA ASP A 31 27.57 13.59 -4.44
C ASP A 31 27.21 12.19 -4.99
N PHE A 32 25.98 11.68 -4.77
CA PHE A 32 25.50 10.50 -5.49
C PHE A 32 25.39 10.81 -7.01
N PRO A 33 26.12 10.11 -7.88
CA PRO A 33 26.08 10.38 -9.31
C PRO A 33 24.81 9.80 -9.96
N THR A 34 24.44 10.28 -11.15
CA THR A 34 23.17 9.88 -11.79
C THR A 34 23.12 8.39 -12.12
N PRO A 35 22.25 7.58 -11.47
CA PRO A 35 22.20 6.14 -11.70
C PRO A 35 21.66 5.82 -13.08
N GLN A 36 22.36 4.93 -13.79
CA GLN A 36 21.87 4.44 -15.07
C GLN A 36 20.54 3.71 -14.85
N ASN A 37 19.54 4.06 -15.67
CA ASN A 37 18.23 3.42 -15.72
C ASN A 37 17.37 3.54 -14.45
N TYR A 38 17.72 4.43 -13.50
CA TYR A 38 16.83 4.71 -12.37
C TYR A 38 15.56 5.42 -12.82
N THR A 39 14.42 5.00 -12.26
CA THR A 39 13.14 5.67 -12.45
C THR A 39 12.13 5.24 -11.39
N SER A 40 11.40 6.21 -10.85
CA SER A 40 10.19 5.98 -10.03
C SER A 40 8.91 5.91 -10.88
N HIS A 41 9.03 6.02 -12.21
CA HIS A 41 7.90 6.19 -13.12
C HIS A 41 7.26 4.91 -13.64
N ASN A 42 7.92 3.77 -13.45
CA ASN A 42 7.49 2.51 -14.05
C ASN A 42 6.19 1.99 -13.43
N ALA A 43 6.12 1.86 -12.09
CA ALA A 43 4.93 1.38 -11.39
C ALA A 43 3.67 2.19 -11.70
N THR A 44 3.80 3.52 -11.86
CA THR A 44 2.65 4.40 -12.09
C THR A 44 2.34 4.64 -13.57
N GLY A 45 3.15 4.08 -14.49
CA GLY A 45 3.00 4.24 -15.93
C GLY A 45 3.39 5.61 -16.48
N VAL A 46 4.02 6.49 -15.68
CA VAL A 46 4.50 7.81 -16.14
C VAL A 46 5.54 7.68 -17.24
N SER A 47 6.37 6.63 -17.24
CA SER A 47 7.35 6.36 -18.32
C SER A 47 6.67 6.32 -19.69
N LYS A 48 5.46 5.76 -19.79
CA LYS A 48 4.69 5.68 -21.04
C LYS A 48 4.23 7.06 -21.53
N LEU A 49 3.95 7.99 -20.61
CA LEU A 49 3.58 9.37 -20.95
C LEU A 49 4.80 10.13 -21.48
N HIS A 50 5.96 9.97 -20.84
CA HIS A 50 7.23 10.55 -21.29
C HIS A 50 7.62 10.02 -22.68
N GLU A 51 7.49 8.71 -22.93
CA GLU A 51 7.69 8.09 -24.24
C GLU A 51 6.78 8.68 -25.33
N SER A 52 5.56 9.11 -24.95
CA SER A 52 4.62 9.78 -25.86
C SER A 52 4.84 11.29 -26.03
N GLY A 53 5.87 11.86 -25.38
CA GLY A 53 6.23 13.27 -25.48
C GLY A 53 5.46 14.21 -24.54
N ILE A 54 4.76 13.67 -23.55
CA ILE A 54 4.02 14.44 -22.54
C ILE A 54 4.93 14.64 -21.32
N PHE A 55 5.35 15.87 -21.07
CA PHE A 55 6.31 16.22 -20.00
C PHE A 55 5.83 17.35 -19.08
N GLY A 56 4.53 17.72 -19.12
CA GLY A 56 4.01 18.81 -18.27
C GLY A 56 4.23 20.22 -18.85
N LYS A 57 4.39 20.34 -20.18
CA LYS A 57 4.71 21.62 -20.83
C LYS A 57 3.64 22.69 -20.54
N GLY A 58 4.09 23.85 -20.06
CA GLY A 58 3.26 25.05 -19.90
C GLY A 58 2.53 25.15 -18.56
N VAL A 59 2.67 24.16 -17.68
CA VAL A 59 2.04 24.15 -16.36
C VAL A 59 2.88 24.95 -15.36
N LYS A 60 2.22 25.70 -14.47
CA LYS A 60 2.88 26.39 -13.36
C LYS A 60 2.63 25.65 -12.04
N VAL A 61 3.71 25.35 -11.33
CA VAL A 61 3.67 24.66 -10.03
C VAL A 61 4.28 25.57 -8.97
N GLY A 62 3.51 25.86 -7.92
CA GLY A 62 4.00 26.47 -6.69
C GLY A 62 4.46 25.40 -5.72
N ILE A 63 5.69 25.48 -5.24
CA ILE A 63 6.25 24.57 -4.24
C ILE A 63 6.42 25.38 -2.94
N VAL A 64 5.80 24.91 -1.86
CA VAL A 64 5.92 25.51 -0.52
C VAL A 64 6.72 24.54 0.35
N ASP A 65 8.00 24.85 0.53
CA ASP A 65 9.00 24.00 1.19
C ASP A 65 10.07 24.85 1.90
N THR A 66 11.13 24.20 2.36
CA THR A 66 12.31 24.74 3.08
C THR A 66 13.27 25.54 2.19
N GLY A 67 13.16 25.47 0.87
CA GLY A 67 13.98 26.23 -0.07
C GLY A 67 14.17 25.55 -1.42
N THR A 68 15.04 26.12 -2.27
CA THR A 68 15.43 25.52 -3.54
C THR A 68 16.82 25.97 -3.98
N TRP A 69 17.64 25.03 -4.47
CA TRP A 69 18.90 25.34 -5.12
C TRP A 69 18.68 25.57 -6.63
N TYR A 70 18.15 26.73 -7.00
CA TYR A 70 17.76 27.02 -8.39
C TYR A 70 18.93 27.00 -9.39
N GLU A 71 20.18 27.06 -8.93
CA GLU A 71 21.37 26.92 -9.77
C GLU A 71 21.64 25.47 -10.19
N HIS A 72 20.88 24.50 -9.67
CA HIS A 72 20.99 23.09 -10.04
C HIS A 72 20.66 22.89 -11.53
N GLU A 73 21.44 22.07 -12.25
CA GLU A 73 21.26 21.82 -13.68
C GLU A 73 19.89 21.18 -13.99
N ALA A 74 19.47 20.17 -13.22
CA ALA A 74 18.13 19.59 -13.29
C ALA A 74 16.99 20.62 -13.12
N LEU A 75 17.22 21.69 -12.37
CA LEU A 75 16.29 22.80 -12.16
C LEU A 75 16.48 23.94 -13.18
N GLY A 76 17.28 23.74 -14.23
CA GLY A 76 17.47 24.69 -15.32
C GLY A 76 18.60 25.70 -15.10
N GLY A 77 19.36 25.59 -14.01
CA GLY A 77 20.61 26.33 -13.81
C GLY A 77 20.45 27.84 -13.64
N GLY A 78 19.34 28.30 -13.05
CA GLY A 78 19.15 29.71 -12.75
C GLY A 78 17.73 30.08 -12.30
N PHE A 79 17.53 31.38 -12.07
CA PHE A 79 16.33 31.94 -11.45
C PHE A 79 15.80 33.14 -12.23
N GLY A 80 14.47 33.22 -12.36
CA GLY A 80 13.77 34.35 -12.98
C GLY A 80 13.29 34.09 -14.40
N GLU A 81 13.01 35.16 -15.14
CA GLU A 81 12.45 35.08 -16.49
C GLU A 81 13.36 34.27 -17.43
N GLY A 82 12.80 33.24 -18.07
CA GLY A 82 13.51 32.35 -18.98
C GLY A 82 14.11 31.09 -18.33
N PHE A 83 14.11 30.99 -17.00
CA PHE A 83 14.50 29.79 -16.25
C PHE A 83 13.30 28.93 -15.85
N LYS A 84 13.55 27.67 -15.48
CA LYS A 84 12.52 26.76 -14.97
C LYS A 84 12.01 27.23 -13.60
N VAL A 85 12.89 27.71 -12.74
CA VAL A 85 12.52 28.42 -11.50
C VAL A 85 12.24 29.89 -11.83
N ALA A 86 10.98 30.19 -12.13
CA ALA A 86 10.59 31.49 -12.67
C ALA A 86 10.45 32.61 -11.61
N ALA A 87 10.12 32.25 -10.36
CA ALA A 87 9.95 33.18 -9.24
C ALA A 87 10.10 32.42 -7.90
N GLY A 88 10.30 33.15 -6.80
CA GLY A 88 10.45 32.58 -5.46
C GLY A 88 10.45 33.68 -4.38
N TYR A 89 10.06 33.30 -3.16
CA TYR A 89 9.92 34.19 -2.01
C TYR A 89 10.38 33.47 -0.75
N ASP A 90 11.05 34.18 0.15
CA ASP A 90 11.35 33.71 1.50
C ASP A 90 10.43 34.45 2.49
N PHE A 91 9.49 33.71 3.07
CA PHE A 91 8.50 34.25 4.01
C PHE A 91 8.99 34.23 5.46
N VAL A 92 10.02 33.44 5.79
CA VAL A 92 10.56 33.32 7.15
C VAL A 92 11.67 34.34 7.38
N GLY A 93 12.51 34.57 6.37
CA GLY A 93 13.57 35.56 6.36
C GLY A 93 14.87 35.14 7.07
N ASP A 94 15.95 35.89 6.84
CA ASP A 94 17.31 35.65 7.36
C ASP A 94 17.53 36.00 8.86
N GLY A 95 16.56 35.76 9.75
CA GLY A 95 16.55 36.27 11.14
C GLY A 95 17.86 36.10 11.96
N PRO A 96 18.13 36.98 12.96
CA PRO A 96 19.46 37.13 13.59
C PRO A 96 19.90 36.00 14.53
N ASN A 97 19.09 34.96 14.75
CA ASN A 97 19.37 33.86 15.68
C ASN A 97 19.46 32.52 14.93
N LYS A 98 20.63 32.23 14.36
CA LYS A 98 20.96 30.95 13.73
C LYS A 98 20.96 29.74 14.70
N GLU A 99 20.78 29.95 16.00
CA GLU A 99 20.90 28.90 17.03
C GLU A 99 19.56 28.25 17.45
N TYR A 100 18.39 28.68 16.95
CA TYR A 100 17.07 28.10 17.32
C TYR A 100 16.01 28.04 16.19
N GLN A 101 16.38 27.89 14.92
CA GLN A 101 15.44 27.92 13.78
C GLN A 101 15.21 26.55 13.12
N ALA A 102 14.24 25.77 13.61
CA ALA A 102 13.79 24.53 12.93
C ALA A 102 12.27 24.49 12.70
N GLY A 103 11.61 25.66 12.68
CA GLY A 103 10.18 25.72 12.47
C GLY A 103 9.70 27.07 11.93
N THR A 104 8.57 27.00 11.25
CA THR A 104 7.75 28.14 10.79
C THR A 104 6.41 28.11 11.52
N ASP A 105 5.44 28.92 11.13
CA ASP A 105 4.09 28.90 11.68
C ASP A 105 3.00 28.78 10.61
N SER A 106 1.81 28.40 11.07
CA SER A 106 0.64 28.20 10.20
C SER A 106 0.28 29.45 9.40
N ALA A 107 0.44 30.64 9.99
CA ALA A 107 0.15 31.91 9.32
C ALA A 107 1.10 32.15 8.13
N THR A 108 2.38 31.85 8.29
CA THR A 108 3.41 31.98 7.25
C THR A 108 3.17 31.00 6.09
N ILE A 109 2.80 29.75 6.40
CA ILE A 109 2.44 28.76 5.38
C ILE A 109 1.19 29.19 4.60
N ILE A 110 0.17 29.70 5.30
CA ILE A 110 -1.05 30.26 4.69
C ILE A 110 -0.70 31.42 3.75
N GLU A 111 0.19 32.34 4.16
CA GLU A 111 0.65 33.44 3.31
C GLU A 111 1.33 32.94 2.03
N ALA A 112 2.17 31.90 2.12
CA ALA A 112 2.81 31.29 0.96
C ALA A 112 1.79 30.66 -0.01
N PHE A 113 0.78 29.97 0.51
CA PHE A 113 -0.31 29.39 -0.29
C PHE A 113 -1.14 30.46 -1.02
N LEU A 114 -1.50 31.54 -0.31
CA LEU A 114 -2.21 32.67 -0.91
C LEU A 114 -1.37 33.34 -2.00
N LYS A 115 -0.06 33.52 -1.75
CA LYS A 115 0.84 34.09 -2.75
C LYS A 115 0.97 33.22 -3.99
N ALA A 116 1.09 31.91 -3.84
CA ALA A 116 1.12 30.98 -4.97
C ALA A 116 -0.18 31.05 -5.79
N TYR A 117 -1.33 31.12 -5.11
CA TYR A 117 -2.63 31.32 -5.76
C TYR A 117 -2.69 32.63 -6.57
N GLU A 118 -2.22 33.74 -5.99
CA GLU A 118 -2.17 35.06 -6.62
C GLU A 118 -1.23 35.12 -7.83
N ASP A 119 -0.12 34.38 -7.79
CA ASP A 119 0.84 34.26 -8.90
C ASP A 119 0.30 33.38 -10.05
N GLY A 120 -0.91 32.84 -9.89
CA GLY A 120 -1.65 32.13 -10.93
C GLY A 120 -1.04 30.78 -11.26
N VAL A 121 -0.59 30.05 -10.24
CA VAL A 121 -0.18 28.64 -10.41
C VAL A 121 -1.40 27.75 -10.65
N ASP A 122 -1.17 26.64 -11.36
CA ASP A 122 -2.18 25.59 -11.57
C ASP A 122 -2.20 24.58 -10.43
N ILE A 123 -1.03 24.38 -9.81
CA ILE A 123 -0.79 23.36 -8.77
C ILE A 123 -0.03 24.02 -7.61
N ILE A 124 -0.43 23.72 -6.38
CA ILE A 124 0.36 23.96 -5.16
C ILE A 124 0.71 22.60 -4.56
N THR A 125 1.99 22.39 -4.27
CA THR A 125 2.48 21.20 -3.58
C THR A 125 3.26 21.60 -2.35
N SER A 126 3.05 20.90 -1.24
CA SER A 126 3.74 21.17 0.02
C SER A 126 4.05 19.88 0.77
N SER A 127 5.33 19.73 1.09
CA SER A 127 5.88 18.64 1.88
C SER A 127 6.21 19.11 3.31
N ILE A 128 5.45 20.07 3.81
CA ILE A 128 5.55 20.57 5.18
C ILE A 128 4.29 20.16 5.95
N GLY A 129 4.41 19.94 7.26
CA GLY A 129 3.25 19.68 8.09
C GLY A 129 3.65 19.16 9.45
N GLY A 130 2.63 18.87 10.24
CA GLY A 130 2.77 18.17 11.51
C GLY A 130 1.47 17.51 11.88
N ALA A 131 1.52 16.65 12.90
CA ALA A 131 0.34 15.96 13.40
C ALA A 131 -0.81 16.94 13.69
N GLY A 132 -1.91 16.74 12.97
CA GLY A 132 -3.15 17.50 13.08
C GLY A 132 -4.15 16.93 12.09
N GLY A 133 -5.28 16.44 12.57
CA GLY A 133 -6.23 15.69 11.75
C GLY A 133 -7.57 16.38 11.58
N TRP A 134 -7.67 17.70 11.80
CA TRP A 134 -8.94 18.42 11.69
C TRP A 134 -9.07 19.08 10.33
N SER A 135 -10.13 18.74 9.60
CA SER A 135 -10.38 19.30 8.26
C SER A 135 -10.71 20.81 8.27
N ASP A 136 -11.03 21.37 9.44
CA ASP A 136 -11.38 22.77 9.69
C ASP A 136 -10.29 23.56 10.45
N ASP A 137 -9.06 23.05 10.50
CA ASP A 137 -7.93 23.86 10.95
C ASP A 137 -7.63 25.00 9.96
N ALA A 138 -6.93 26.05 10.43
CA ALA A 138 -6.72 27.27 9.65
C ALA A 138 -6.05 27.03 8.28
N TRP A 139 -5.05 26.14 8.22
CA TRP A 139 -4.33 25.87 6.99
C TRP A 139 -5.14 24.94 6.07
N ALA A 140 -5.74 23.89 6.64
CA ALA A 140 -6.65 22.99 5.93
C ALA A 140 -7.80 23.76 5.25
N GLU A 141 -8.45 24.67 5.99
CA GLU A 141 -9.55 25.52 5.50
C GLU A 141 -9.10 26.42 4.32
N VAL A 142 -7.94 27.07 4.41
CA VAL A 142 -7.42 27.92 3.33
C VAL A 142 -7.04 27.07 2.11
N ALA A 143 -6.38 25.94 2.31
CA ALA A 143 -6.02 25.01 1.25
C ALA A 143 -7.27 24.49 0.51
N SER A 144 -8.33 24.17 1.25
CA SER A 144 -9.63 23.79 0.68
C SER A 144 -10.24 24.88 -0.19
N ARG A 145 -10.27 26.12 0.29
CA ARG A 145 -10.81 27.26 -0.50
C ARG A 145 -10.01 27.52 -1.77
N ILE A 146 -8.68 27.38 -1.69
CA ILE A 146 -7.82 27.47 -2.88
C ILE A 146 -8.14 26.35 -3.88
N ALA A 147 -8.35 25.13 -3.38
CA ALA A 147 -8.73 23.99 -4.21
C ALA A 147 -10.11 24.17 -4.88
N GLU A 148 -11.09 24.73 -4.16
CA GLU A 148 -12.40 25.05 -4.71
C GLU A 148 -12.34 26.05 -5.88
N GLU A 149 -11.38 26.98 -5.86
CA GLU A 149 -11.12 27.91 -6.96
C GLU A 149 -10.41 27.27 -8.17
N GLY A 150 -10.18 25.95 -8.13
CA GLY A 150 -9.67 25.15 -9.23
C GLY A 150 -8.16 24.95 -9.23
N VAL A 151 -7.42 25.36 -8.19
CA VAL A 151 -5.99 25.04 -8.06
C VAL A 151 -5.86 23.62 -7.51
N ILE A 152 -5.08 22.76 -8.14
CA ILE A 152 -4.82 21.42 -7.56
C ILE A 152 -3.87 21.59 -6.37
N VAL A 153 -4.26 21.09 -5.20
CA VAL A 153 -3.43 21.16 -3.99
C VAL A 153 -3.05 19.76 -3.55
N THR A 154 -1.75 19.51 -3.41
CA THR A 154 -1.19 18.25 -2.90
C THR A 154 -0.41 18.53 -1.61
N ILE A 155 -0.66 17.75 -0.56
CA ILE A 155 0.06 17.86 0.71
C ILE A 155 0.43 16.46 1.20
N ALA A 156 1.64 16.30 1.71
CA ALA A 156 2.15 15.04 2.25
C ALA A 156 1.30 14.54 3.44
N ALA A 157 1.00 13.24 3.52
CA ALA A 157 0.17 12.68 4.59
C ALA A 157 0.83 12.75 5.98
N GLY A 158 2.16 12.78 6.04
CA GLY A 158 2.96 12.74 7.27
C GLY A 158 3.84 11.49 7.35
N ASN A 159 4.88 11.56 8.18
CA ASN A 159 5.88 10.49 8.37
C ASN A 159 5.79 9.84 9.77
N ASP A 160 4.60 9.90 10.37
CA ASP A 160 4.33 9.50 11.75
C ASP A 160 3.57 8.15 11.84
N GLY A 161 3.62 7.35 10.77
CA GLY A 161 2.89 6.08 10.67
C GLY A 161 3.20 5.06 11.78
N ALA A 162 4.38 5.14 12.39
CA ALA A 162 4.76 4.29 13.52
C ALA A 162 3.82 4.46 14.74
N TYR A 163 3.23 5.65 14.92
CA TYR A 163 2.27 5.92 16.00
C TYR A 163 0.89 5.30 15.76
N GLY A 164 0.68 4.68 14.60
CA GLY A 164 -0.55 3.98 14.25
C GLY A 164 -1.64 4.89 13.65
N PRO A 165 -2.90 4.42 13.66
CA PRO A 165 -4.01 5.09 13.00
C PRO A 165 -4.35 6.45 13.61
N ALA A 166 -5.04 7.29 12.84
CA ALA A 166 -5.45 8.63 13.24
C ALA A 166 -4.28 9.52 13.70
N TYR A 167 -3.23 9.59 12.88
CA TYR A 167 -2.07 10.44 13.13
C TYR A 167 -1.65 11.17 11.84
N HIS A 168 -2.62 11.87 11.27
CA HIS A 168 -2.52 12.54 9.96
C HIS A 168 -1.90 13.94 10.04
N SER A 169 -1.38 14.43 8.92
CA SER A 169 -0.85 15.81 8.77
C SER A 169 -1.97 16.84 8.59
N ASN A 170 -1.80 18.01 9.23
CA ASN A 170 -2.78 19.10 9.30
C ASN A 170 -3.24 19.63 7.94
N GLY A 171 -2.35 20.24 7.14
CA GLY A 171 -2.76 20.79 5.84
C GLY A 171 -3.39 19.74 4.92
N ALA A 172 -2.92 18.50 5.01
CA ALA A 172 -3.42 17.38 4.23
C ALA A 172 -4.87 16.98 4.58
N ALA A 173 -5.37 17.40 5.74
CA ALA A 173 -6.74 17.19 6.19
C ALA A 173 -7.79 17.99 5.40
N GLY A 174 -7.37 19.00 4.63
CA GLY A 174 -8.27 19.84 3.86
C GLY A 174 -9.19 19.07 2.89
N GLN A 175 -10.43 19.54 2.77
CA GLN A 175 -11.38 19.13 1.74
C GLN A 175 -10.84 19.51 0.35
N SER A 176 -11.03 18.65 -0.65
CA SER A 176 -10.50 18.83 -2.02
C SER A 176 -8.98 19.05 -2.12
N VAL A 177 -8.23 18.80 -1.04
CA VAL A 177 -6.77 18.66 -1.05
C VAL A 177 -6.43 17.18 -1.24
N LEU A 178 -5.44 16.86 -2.09
CA LEU A 178 -4.91 15.50 -2.21
C LEU A 178 -3.85 15.25 -1.14
N SER A 179 -4.17 14.40 -0.18
CA SER A 179 -3.23 13.87 0.80
C SER A 179 -2.52 12.65 0.25
N ILE A 180 -1.19 12.68 0.24
CA ILE A 180 -0.39 11.65 -0.44
C ILE A 180 0.35 10.76 0.56
N ALA A 181 0.05 9.46 0.52
CA ALA A 181 0.78 8.41 1.21
C ALA A 181 2.05 8.00 0.45
N SER A 182 2.98 7.35 1.16
CA SER A 182 4.26 6.90 0.62
C SER A 182 4.32 5.37 0.50
N ILE A 183 4.88 4.90 -0.62
CA ILE A 183 5.28 3.50 -0.83
C ILE A 183 6.78 3.40 -1.12
N GLU A 184 7.35 2.22 -0.86
CA GLU A 184 8.70 1.88 -1.29
C GLU A 184 8.82 1.92 -2.82
N GLY A 185 9.91 2.51 -3.32
CA GLY A 185 10.21 2.53 -4.73
C GLY A 185 10.62 1.15 -5.26
N ASP A 186 10.26 0.84 -6.51
CA ASP A 186 10.65 -0.42 -7.16
C ASP A 186 12.17 -0.58 -7.30
N LEU A 187 12.88 0.55 -7.36
CA LEU A 187 14.31 0.61 -7.64
C LEU A 187 15.02 1.38 -6.54
N PHE A 188 16.12 0.80 -6.06
CA PHE A 188 17.04 1.44 -5.13
C PHE A 188 18.35 1.78 -5.86
N PRO A 189 18.80 3.04 -5.84
CA PRO A 189 20.07 3.45 -6.46
C PRO A 189 21.27 2.99 -5.61
N ALA A 190 22.26 2.35 -6.24
CA ALA A 190 23.43 1.81 -5.54
C ALA A 190 24.73 2.05 -6.31
N PHE A 191 25.84 2.23 -5.58
CA PHE A 191 27.17 2.28 -6.17
C PHE A 191 27.57 0.91 -6.68
N SER A 192 28.46 0.86 -7.68
CA SER A 192 28.90 -0.40 -8.29
C SER A 192 30.28 -0.83 -7.78
N PHE A 193 30.54 -2.14 -7.79
CA PHE A 193 31.87 -2.71 -7.59
C PHE A 193 32.00 -4.01 -8.41
N GLY A 194 33.19 -4.29 -8.90
CA GLY A 194 33.51 -5.53 -9.58
C GLY A 194 33.64 -6.68 -8.58
N ALA A 195 33.08 -7.84 -8.91
CA ALA A 195 33.22 -9.05 -8.13
C ALA A 195 33.75 -10.19 -9.01
N ASN A 196 34.89 -10.76 -8.61
CA ASN A 196 35.40 -12.00 -9.20
C ASN A 196 34.98 -13.17 -8.32
N ILE A 197 34.16 -14.05 -8.88
CA ILE A 197 33.62 -15.23 -8.20
C ILE A 197 34.33 -16.45 -8.78
N THR A 198 35.08 -17.16 -7.96
CA THR A 198 35.83 -18.36 -8.36
C THR A 198 35.23 -19.60 -7.72
N GLU A 199 34.73 -20.52 -8.56
CA GLU A 199 34.21 -21.82 -8.14
C GLU A 199 34.81 -22.91 -9.02
N ASN A 200 35.25 -24.02 -8.42
CA ASN A 200 35.84 -25.16 -9.13
C ASN A 200 37.00 -24.78 -10.08
N GLY A 201 37.73 -23.70 -9.76
CA GLY A 201 38.84 -23.18 -10.57
C GLY A 201 38.42 -22.34 -11.79
N VAL A 202 37.13 -22.04 -11.95
CA VAL A 202 36.61 -21.12 -12.97
C VAL A 202 36.25 -19.80 -12.31
N THR A 203 36.78 -18.69 -12.84
CA THR A 203 36.47 -17.34 -12.36
C THR A 203 35.51 -16.66 -13.32
N ASN A 204 34.37 -16.23 -12.81
CA ASN A 204 33.44 -15.33 -13.50
C ASN A 204 33.54 -13.94 -12.86
N THR A 205 33.57 -12.91 -13.70
CA THR A 205 33.54 -11.52 -13.27
C THR A 205 32.15 -10.96 -13.50
N THR A 206 31.61 -10.27 -12.50
CA THR A 206 30.34 -9.55 -12.57
C THR A 206 30.48 -8.18 -11.92
N VAL A 207 29.52 -7.29 -12.19
CA VAL A 207 29.36 -6.05 -11.43
C VAL A 207 28.23 -6.28 -10.44
N LEU A 208 28.52 -5.96 -9.18
CA LEU A 208 27.56 -5.89 -8.09
C LEU A 208 27.51 -4.43 -7.64
N GLY A 209 26.76 -4.17 -6.60
CA GLY A 209 26.52 -2.86 -6.09
C GLY A 209 26.12 -2.90 -4.63
N TYR A 210 26.27 -1.73 -4.02
CA TYR A 210 26.23 -1.56 -2.59
C TYR A 210 25.76 -0.15 -2.24
N VAL A 211 25.21 -0.04 -1.03
CA VAL A 211 24.78 1.21 -0.42
C VAL A 211 25.81 1.59 0.65
N PRO A 212 26.58 2.68 0.50
CA PRO A 212 27.54 3.13 1.51
C PRO A 212 26.81 3.69 2.73
N ALA A 213 27.49 3.69 3.88
CA ALA A 213 27.00 4.37 5.08
C ALA A 213 27.24 5.89 5.01
N ASN A 214 28.51 6.29 4.83
CA ASN A 214 28.92 7.68 4.60
C ASN A 214 29.82 7.74 3.37
N ASP A 215 30.99 7.11 3.46
CA ASP A 215 31.97 7.16 2.38
C ASP A 215 31.88 5.95 1.45
N TYR A 216 32.21 6.16 0.18
CA TYR A 216 32.37 5.09 -0.80
C TYR A 216 33.67 4.31 -0.52
N PHE A 217 33.69 3.04 -0.93
CA PHE A 217 34.92 2.26 -0.86
C PHE A 217 35.99 2.88 -1.78
N PRO A 218 37.25 3.04 -1.32
CA PRO A 218 38.29 3.68 -2.11
C PRO A 218 38.62 2.90 -3.39
N PRO A 219 38.87 3.57 -4.54
CA PRO A 219 39.29 2.92 -5.78
C PRO A 219 40.60 2.13 -5.68
N SER A 220 41.38 2.31 -4.61
CA SER A 220 42.57 1.52 -4.31
C SER A 220 42.26 0.11 -3.79
N VAL A 221 41.03 -0.18 -3.38
CA VAL A 221 40.60 -1.49 -2.89
C VAL A 221 40.30 -2.40 -4.08
N VAL A 222 41.35 -3.04 -4.61
CA VAL A 222 41.29 -3.89 -5.81
C VAL A 222 41.71 -5.31 -5.49
N GLY A 223 40.84 -6.29 -5.81
CA GLY A 223 41.11 -7.71 -5.60
C GLY A 223 41.10 -8.14 -4.14
N TRP A 224 40.47 -7.37 -3.24
CA TRP A 224 40.40 -7.70 -1.82
C TRP A 224 39.47 -8.89 -1.58
N PRO A 225 39.89 -9.94 -0.85
CA PRO A 225 39.02 -11.08 -0.55
C PRO A 225 37.83 -10.68 0.32
N ILE A 226 36.62 -11.07 -0.09
CA ILE A 226 35.44 -11.05 0.78
C ILE A 226 35.46 -12.33 1.62
N VAL A 227 35.32 -12.19 2.94
CA VAL A 227 35.41 -13.32 3.88
C VAL A 227 34.19 -13.36 4.79
N ALA A 228 33.76 -14.56 5.17
CA ALA A 228 32.69 -14.76 6.14
C ALA A 228 33.26 -15.25 7.48
N LEU A 229 32.72 -14.72 8.59
CA LEU A 229 33.00 -15.24 9.93
C LEU A 229 31.92 -16.24 10.39
N SER A 230 30.75 -16.21 9.77
CA SER A 230 29.65 -17.17 9.91
C SER A 230 29.12 -17.54 8.52
N PHE A 231 28.69 -18.79 8.36
CA PHE A 231 27.95 -19.24 7.17
C PHE A 231 26.43 -19.35 7.41
N ASN A 232 25.98 -19.04 8.63
CA ASN A 232 24.57 -19.03 8.98
C ASN A 232 23.93 -17.70 8.57
N THR A 233 23.21 -17.72 7.44
CA THR A 233 22.50 -16.55 6.87
C THR A 233 21.23 -16.17 7.61
N SER A 234 20.85 -16.93 8.65
CA SER A 234 19.69 -16.62 9.51
C SER A 234 20.10 -16.11 10.90
N ASN A 235 21.39 -15.83 11.14
CA ASN A 235 21.85 -15.34 12.43
C ASN A 235 21.64 -13.82 12.56
N ASP A 236 20.54 -13.41 13.20
CA ASP A 236 20.21 -12.02 13.48
C ASP A 236 21.17 -11.36 14.50
N ARG A 237 21.94 -12.14 15.26
CA ARG A 237 22.92 -11.66 16.25
C ARG A 237 24.38 -11.70 15.76
N GLU A 238 24.62 -11.89 14.46
CA GLU A 238 25.98 -11.92 13.91
C GLU A 238 26.75 -10.63 14.25
N ALA A 239 28.00 -10.77 14.73
CA ALA A 239 28.87 -9.66 15.18
C ALA A 239 28.32 -8.79 16.33
N CYS A 240 27.25 -9.19 17.04
CA CYS A 240 26.73 -8.42 18.18
C CYS A 240 27.57 -8.55 19.44
N ASP A 241 28.26 -9.67 19.61
CA ASP A 241 29.16 -9.94 20.73
C ASP A 241 30.62 -9.95 20.26
N PRO A 242 31.58 -9.61 21.15
CA PRO A 242 33.00 -9.72 20.82
C PRO A 242 33.40 -11.13 20.37
N TYR A 243 34.21 -11.21 19.32
CA TYR A 243 34.70 -12.49 18.84
C TYR A 243 35.75 -13.10 19.79
N PRO A 244 35.77 -14.44 19.98
CA PRO A 244 36.76 -15.12 20.81
C PRO A 244 38.20 -14.90 20.33
N GLU A 245 39.15 -15.01 21.27
CA GLU A 245 40.58 -15.00 20.93
C GLU A 245 40.91 -16.15 19.97
N GLY A 246 41.66 -15.84 18.91
CA GLY A 246 41.99 -16.78 17.83
C GLY A 246 41.03 -16.77 16.63
N THR A 247 39.97 -15.95 16.66
CA THR A 247 39.20 -15.64 15.45
C THR A 247 40.10 -15.03 14.38
N ARG A 248 39.76 -15.28 13.10
CA ARG A 248 40.50 -14.80 11.92
C ARG A 248 40.79 -13.30 12.00
N ASN A 249 42.03 -12.92 11.68
CA ASN A 249 42.43 -11.53 11.47
C ASN A 249 41.84 -10.99 10.16
N LEU A 250 41.29 -9.77 10.20
CA LEU A 250 40.57 -9.13 9.11
C LEU A 250 41.38 -8.06 8.34
N THR A 251 42.66 -7.90 8.63
CA THR A 251 43.54 -7.00 7.87
C THR A 251 43.71 -7.50 6.43
N GLY A 252 43.51 -6.61 5.45
CA GLY A 252 43.67 -6.95 4.02
C GLY A 252 42.50 -7.76 3.42
N VAL A 253 41.37 -7.87 4.12
CA VAL A 253 40.15 -8.56 3.65
C VAL A 253 38.90 -7.76 4.02
N ILE A 254 37.77 -8.10 3.41
CA ILE A 254 36.47 -7.46 3.65
C ILE A 254 35.54 -8.48 4.33
N PRO A 255 35.26 -8.39 5.63
CA PRO A 255 34.20 -9.20 6.25
C PRO A 255 32.83 -8.93 5.60
N LEU A 256 32.10 -10.00 5.32
CA LEU A 256 30.68 -10.00 4.95
C LEU A 256 29.84 -10.43 6.16
N VAL A 257 28.94 -9.57 6.65
CA VAL A 257 28.17 -9.79 7.88
C VAL A 257 26.69 -9.46 7.67
N ARG A 258 25.78 -10.25 8.25
CA ARG A 258 24.34 -9.99 8.12
C ARG A 258 23.90 -8.75 8.91
N ARG A 259 23.02 -7.93 8.34
CA ARG A 259 22.19 -6.98 9.08
C ARG A 259 21.36 -7.74 10.13
N GLY A 260 21.15 -7.14 11.29
CA GLY A 260 20.39 -7.80 12.35
C GLY A 260 20.20 -6.95 13.59
N TRP A 261 19.97 -7.62 14.71
CA TRP A 261 19.37 -7.07 15.92
C TRP A 261 20.13 -5.89 16.55
N CYS A 262 21.46 -5.95 16.61
CA CYS A 262 22.27 -4.87 17.18
C CYS A 262 22.64 -3.83 16.11
N SER A 263 22.85 -2.58 16.55
CA SER A 263 23.25 -1.47 15.67
C SER A 263 24.52 -1.76 14.86
N TYR A 264 24.63 -1.14 13.68
CA TYR A 264 25.84 -1.20 12.86
C TYR A 264 27.09 -0.80 13.63
N THR A 265 27.02 0.23 14.48
CA THR A 265 28.14 0.67 15.33
C THR A 265 28.68 -0.46 16.22
N ILE A 266 27.80 -1.27 16.84
CA ILE A 266 28.24 -2.41 17.66
C ILE A 266 28.96 -3.46 16.80
N LYS A 267 28.38 -3.81 15.64
CA LYS A 267 28.98 -4.79 14.72
C LYS A 267 30.34 -4.31 14.21
N VAL A 268 30.43 -3.05 13.80
CA VAL A 268 31.65 -2.42 13.31
C VAL A 268 32.76 -2.48 14.37
N ASN A 269 32.49 -2.07 15.62
CA ASN A 269 33.48 -2.10 16.70
C ASN A 269 34.04 -3.52 16.94
N ASN A 270 33.20 -4.55 16.86
CA ASN A 270 33.62 -5.94 17.05
C ASN A 270 34.48 -6.46 15.88
N LEU A 271 34.22 -5.99 14.66
CA LEU A 271 34.98 -6.35 13.46
C LEU A 271 36.30 -5.57 13.36
N GLU A 272 36.28 -4.29 13.71
CA GLU A 272 37.47 -3.43 13.79
C GLU A 272 38.49 -3.97 14.81
N ALA A 273 38.00 -4.53 15.93
CA ALA A 273 38.86 -5.20 16.91
C ALA A 273 39.63 -6.42 16.35
N LEU A 274 39.18 -6.99 15.22
CA LEU A 274 39.87 -8.04 14.48
C LEU A 274 40.75 -7.50 13.33
N GLY A 275 40.77 -6.19 13.12
CA GLY A 275 41.59 -5.48 12.13
C GLY A 275 40.89 -5.17 10.81
N ALA A 276 39.55 -5.14 10.76
CA ALA A 276 38.79 -4.78 9.56
C ALA A 276 38.90 -3.27 9.26
N GLU A 277 39.30 -2.94 8.03
CA GLU A 277 39.35 -1.55 7.51
C GLU A 277 38.12 -1.24 6.63
N TYR A 278 37.53 -2.27 6.02
CA TYR A 278 36.41 -2.18 5.10
C TYR A 278 35.41 -3.28 5.43
N ILE A 279 34.12 -2.96 5.53
CA ILE A 279 33.10 -3.92 5.97
C ILE A 279 31.92 -3.90 4.99
N LEU A 280 31.54 -5.07 4.48
CA LEU A 280 30.29 -5.24 3.76
C LEU A 280 29.27 -5.91 4.68
N PHE A 281 28.13 -5.26 4.87
CA PHE A 281 26.94 -5.90 5.37
C PHE A 281 26.13 -6.45 4.20
N TYR A 282 25.31 -7.47 4.45
CA TYR A 282 24.21 -7.83 3.56
C TYR A 282 22.89 -7.70 4.29
N ASN A 283 21.86 -7.25 3.56
CA ASN A 283 20.57 -6.94 4.15
C ASN A 283 19.90 -8.20 4.74
N ASN A 284 18.97 -7.98 5.66
CA ASN A 284 18.03 -8.97 6.12
C ASN A 284 16.72 -8.85 5.29
N GLU A 285 15.63 -9.36 5.85
CA GLU A 285 14.30 -9.33 5.26
C GLU A 285 13.63 -7.96 5.36
N ASP A 286 14.25 -6.95 6.00
CA ASP A 286 13.69 -5.60 6.05
C ASP A 286 13.89 -4.85 4.72
N PRO A 287 13.14 -3.78 4.46
CA PRO A 287 13.42 -2.85 3.35
C PRO A 287 14.87 -2.39 3.31
N LEU A 288 15.36 -2.19 2.08
CA LEU A 288 16.73 -1.75 1.86
C LEU A 288 16.90 -0.31 2.36
N SER A 289 17.93 -0.08 3.17
CA SER A 289 18.26 1.23 3.70
C SER A 289 19.78 1.34 3.86
N ALA A 290 20.31 2.55 3.79
CA ALA A 290 21.72 2.74 4.04
C ALA A 290 22.09 2.38 5.49
N PRO A 291 23.30 1.83 5.74
CA PRO A 291 23.72 1.52 7.09
C PRO A 291 23.77 2.77 7.99
N GLY A 292 23.02 2.76 9.08
CA GLY A 292 23.09 3.80 10.12
C GLY A 292 24.40 3.74 10.92
N TYR A 293 25.48 4.22 10.32
CA TYR A 293 26.82 4.30 10.89
C TYR A 293 27.39 5.69 10.63
N PRO A 294 27.65 6.54 11.65
CA PRO A 294 27.91 7.97 11.45
C PRO A 294 29.39 8.34 11.30
N PHE A 295 30.30 7.36 11.21
CA PHE A 295 31.73 7.60 11.13
C PHE A 295 32.27 7.29 9.72
N ALA A 296 33.34 7.98 9.33
CA ALA A 296 34.01 7.76 8.05
C ALA A 296 34.75 6.42 7.98
N GLU A 297 35.31 5.97 9.11
CA GLU A 297 36.18 4.78 9.16
C GLU A 297 35.83 3.87 10.35
N PRO A 298 35.86 2.53 10.18
CA PRO A 298 36.07 1.82 8.90
C PRO A 298 34.94 2.07 7.89
N VAL A 299 35.25 2.06 6.60
CA VAL A 299 34.25 2.27 5.55
C VAL A 299 33.27 1.08 5.51
N VAL A 300 31.97 1.39 5.48
CA VAL A 300 30.88 0.43 5.56
C VAL A 300 29.97 0.52 4.33
N GLY A 301 29.60 -0.63 3.77
CA GLY A 301 28.59 -0.73 2.71
C GLY A 301 27.59 -1.86 2.97
N LEU A 302 26.44 -1.81 2.31
CA LEU A 302 25.39 -2.81 2.35
C LEU A 302 25.09 -3.35 0.97
N VAL A 303 25.10 -4.67 0.80
CA VAL A 303 24.56 -5.34 -0.39
C VAL A 303 23.17 -5.92 -0.10
N THR A 304 22.42 -6.28 -1.13
CA THR A 304 21.12 -6.95 -0.95
C THR A 304 21.28 -8.30 -0.24
N ALA A 305 20.21 -8.80 0.36
CA ALA A 305 20.19 -10.12 0.99
C ALA A 305 20.62 -11.21 -0.02
N GLU A 306 20.05 -11.19 -1.23
CA GLU A 306 20.37 -12.13 -2.32
C GLU A 306 21.87 -12.15 -2.67
N VAL A 307 22.50 -10.96 -2.78
CA VAL A 307 23.93 -10.88 -3.08
C VAL A 307 24.76 -11.43 -1.93
N GLY A 308 24.41 -11.09 -0.69
CA GLY A 308 25.10 -11.60 0.49
C GLY A 308 25.03 -13.11 0.61
N GLU A 309 23.83 -13.67 0.47
CA GLU A 309 23.59 -15.11 0.52
C GLU A 309 24.32 -15.86 -0.59
N ALA A 310 24.31 -15.33 -1.82
CA ALA A 310 25.04 -15.90 -2.94
C ALA A 310 26.56 -15.93 -2.68
N ILE A 311 27.13 -14.86 -2.11
CA ILE A 311 28.55 -14.84 -1.72
C ILE A 311 28.82 -15.88 -0.62
N ILE A 312 27.95 -15.97 0.38
CA ILE A 312 28.08 -16.96 1.47
C ILE A 312 28.06 -18.39 0.90
N ASP A 313 27.21 -18.69 -0.06
CA ASP A 313 27.12 -20.02 -0.68
C ASP A 313 28.36 -20.41 -1.48
N VAL A 314 28.96 -19.45 -2.20
CA VAL A 314 30.27 -19.64 -2.85
C VAL A 314 31.35 -19.95 -1.81
N LEU A 315 31.38 -19.21 -0.70
CA LEU A 315 32.39 -19.41 0.35
C LEU A 315 32.21 -20.75 1.07
N LYS A 316 30.97 -21.23 1.26
CA LYS A 316 30.67 -22.56 1.85
C LYS A 316 31.25 -23.72 1.04
N THR A 317 31.35 -23.58 -0.28
CA THR A 317 31.86 -24.64 -1.18
C THR A 317 33.38 -24.59 -1.38
N ASN A 318 34.11 -23.80 -0.58
CA ASN A 318 35.53 -23.45 -0.75
C ASN A 318 35.83 -22.67 -2.05
N GLY A 319 34.82 -22.01 -2.62
CA GLY A 319 35.04 -20.95 -3.61
C GLY A 319 35.65 -19.70 -2.97
N SER A 320 35.95 -18.70 -3.80
CA SER A 320 36.44 -17.40 -3.33
C SER A 320 35.79 -16.26 -4.08
N VAL A 321 35.53 -15.16 -3.37
CA VAL A 321 35.05 -13.91 -3.95
C VAL A 321 36.03 -12.79 -3.62
N THR A 322 36.40 -11.99 -4.62
CA THR A 322 37.20 -10.77 -4.40
C THR A 322 36.48 -9.55 -4.94
N ALA A 323 36.52 -8.44 -4.20
CA ALA A 323 35.94 -7.16 -4.58
C ALA A 323 36.97 -6.27 -5.29
N ASP A 324 36.48 -5.49 -6.26
CA ASP A 324 37.22 -4.48 -7.01
C ASP A 324 36.40 -3.18 -7.05
N PHE A 325 36.81 -2.21 -6.24
CA PHE A 325 36.16 -0.90 -6.16
C PHE A 325 36.81 0.14 -7.08
N SER A 326 37.67 -0.27 -8.02
CA SER A 326 38.20 0.64 -9.06
C SER A 326 37.17 0.95 -10.16
N VAL A 327 35.96 0.38 -10.07
CA VAL A 327 34.83 0.75 -10.92
C VAL A 327 34.50 2.23 -10.71
N ASP A 328 34.14 2.92 -11.80
CA ASP A 328 33.83 4.33 -11.76
C ASP A 328 32.64 4.59 -10.82
N PRO A 329 32.82 5.30 -9.70
CA PRO A 329 31.72 5.61 -8.81
C PRO A 329 30.66 6.47 -9.52
N GLU A 330 31.01 7.17 -10.61
CA GLU A 330 30.08 7.95 -11.45
C GLU A 330 29.14 7.11 -12.33
N ASP A 331 29.23 5.77 -12.27
CA ASP A 331 28.32 4.84 -12.96
C ASP A 331 27.51 3.95 -11.97
N PRO A 332 26.57 4.53 -11.19
CA PRO A 332 25.77 3.75 -10.26
C PRO A 332 24.70 2.92 -10.98
N ILE A 333 24.38 1.78 -10.37
CA ILE A 333 23.36 0.85 -10.85
C ILE A 333 22.08 1.00 -10.02
N SER A 334 21.00 0.39 -10.48
CA SER A 334 19.76 0.28 -9.70
C SER A 334 19.48 -1.18 -9.35
N TYR A 335 19.11 -1.42 -8.10
CA TYR A 335 18.60 -2.70 -7.63
C TYR A 335 17.10 -2.73 -7.63
N LYS A 336 16.52 -3.89 -7.93
CA LYS A 336 15.13 -4.12 -7.60
C LYS A 336 15.01 -4.22 -6.08
N ASP A 337 14.14 -3.42 -5.49
CA ASP A 337 13.74 -3.61 -4.10
C ASP A 337 12.69 -4.74 -4.04
N SER A 338 12.90 -5.71 -3.15
CA SER A 338 11.93 -6.78 -2.92
C SER A 338 10.62 -6.27 -2.31
N HIS A 339 10.66 -5.12 -1.64
CA HIS A 339 9.52 -4.47 -1.00
C HIS A 339 8.91 -3.36 -1.89
N GLY A 340 9.37 -3.22 -3.14
CA GLY A 340 8.84 -2.22 -4.06
C GLY A 340 7.32 -2.36 -4.22
N GLY A 341 6.58 -1.26 -4.02
CA GLY A 341 5.11 -1.25 -4.02
C GLY A 341 4.47 -1.42 -2.64
N GLU A 342 5.24 -1.70 -1.58
CA GLU A 342 4.71 -1.79 -0.23
C GLU A 342 4.54 -0.41 0.42
N PRO A 343 3.49 -0.19 1.23
CA PRO A 343 3.36 1.03 2.03
C PRO A 343 4.56 1.22 2.97
N ASN A 344 5.19 2.39 2.97
CA ASN A 344 6.30 2.65 3.91
C ASN A 344 5.77 2.65 5.35
N TYR A 345 6.54 2.07 6.29
CA TYR A 345 6.15 2.04 7.71
C TYR A 345 5.90 3.44 8.31
N PHE A 346 6.58 4.46 7.80
CA PHE A 346 6.44 5.84 8.28
C PHE A 346 5.21 6.55 7.71
N THR A 347 4.56 6.06 6.65
CA THR A 347 3.44 6.80 6.05
C THR A 347 2.31 6.98 7.07
N SER A 348 1.94 8.23 7.37
CA SER A 348 0.89 8.52 8.34
C SER A 348 -0.46 7.94 7.91
N TRP A 349 -1.21 7.46 8.90
CA TRP A 349 -2.51 6.85 8.72
C TRP A 349 -3.63 7.80 9.10
N GLY A 350 -4.72 7.74 8.36
CA GLY A 350 -6.00 8.22 8.82
C GLY A 350 -6.71 7.22 9.75
N PRO A 351 -8.02 7.39 9.95
CA PRO A 351 -8.81 8.50 9.44
C PRO A 351 -8.40 9.83 10.10
N LEU A 352 -8.96 10.93 9.60
CA LEU A 352 -8.89 12.22 10.30
C LEU A 352 -9.58 12.15 11.67
N TYR A 353 -9.38 13.17 12.51
CA TYR A 353 -9.96 13.22 13.85
C TYR A 353 -11.50 13.34 13.84
N ASP A 354 -12.07 13.79 12.73
CA ASP A 354 -13.50 13.79 12.42
C ASP A 354 -13.98 12.50 11.73
N LEU A 355 -13.12 11.47 11.67
CA LEU A 355 -13.32 10.18 10.98
C LEU A 355 -13.39 10.24 9.45
N THR A 356 -13.08 11.40 8.84
CA THR A 356 -12.99 11.50 7.38
C THR A 356 -11.85 10.66 6.83
N ILE A 357 -12.09 10.00 5.70
CA ILE A 357 -11.10 9.11 5.05
C ILE A 357 -9.95 9.93 4.44
N LYS A 358 -8.75 9.69 4.95
CA LYS A 358 -7.44 10.12 4.43
C LYS A 358 -6.41 9.01 4.73
N PRO A 359 -5.27 8.94 4.02
CA PRO A 359 -4.89 9.73 2.84
C PRO A 359 -5.77 9.42 1.62
N ASP A 360 -5.56 10.15 0.52
CA ASP A 360 -6.37 10.01 -0.70
C ASP A 360 -5.81 8.94 -1.64
N VAL A 361 -4.50 8.91 -1.80
CA VAL A 361 -3.78 8.04 -2.75
C VAL A 361 -2.34 7.87 -2.27
N ALA A 362 -1.66 6.83 -2.74
CA ALA A 362 -0.25 6.59 -2.49
C ALA A 362 0.60 6.82 -3.75
N ALA A 363 1.87 7.17 -3.55
CA ALA A 363 2.86 7.33 -4.61
C ALA A 363 4.27 6.93 -4.13
N PRO A 364 5.23 6.68 -5.04
CA PRO A 364 6.62 6.41 -4.68
C PRO A 364 7.20 7.54 -3.82
N GLY A 365 7.61 7.20 -2.60
CA GLY A 365 8.21 8.14 -1.66
C GLY A 365 9.30 7.54 -0.78
N GLY A 366 9.49 6.22 -0.77
CA GLY A 366 10.67 5.56 -0.20
C GLY A 366 11.84 5.53 -1.18
N ASN A 367 13.03 5.88 -0.70
CA ASN A 367 14.31 5.77 -1.39
C ASN A 367 14.35 6.47 -2.75
N ILE A 368 13.84 7.70 -2.79
CA ILE A 368 13.73 8.50 -3.99
C ILE A 368 15.03 9.26 -4.25
N TYR A 369 15.64 8.99 -5.40
CA TYR A 369 16.78 9.73 -5.91
C TYR A 369 16.33 11.04 -6.58
N SER A 370 16.84 12.18 -6.10
CA SER A 370 16.47 13.50 -6.62
C SER A 370 17.60 14.53 -6.46
N ALA A 371 17.43 15.69 -7.09
CA ALA A 371 18.35 16.82 -7.02
C ALA A 371 18.53 17.34 -5.58
N TRP A 372 19.75 17.74 -5.24
CA TRP A 372 20.16 18.19 -3.91
C TRP A 372 20.95 19.51 -3.95
N LEU A 373 21.57 19.90 -2.84
CA LEU A 373 22.37 21.12 -2.75
C LEU A 373 23.67 21.00 -3.56
N ASP A 374 24.29 22.14 -3.87
CA ASP A 374 25.59 22.22 -4.55
C ASP A 374 25.67 21.44 -5.89
N ASN A 375 24.55 21.35 -6.61
CA ASN A 375 24.43 20.63 -7.88
C ASN A 375 24.70 19.10 -7.77
N SER A 376 24.49 18.54 -6.58
CA SER A 376 24.58 17.10 -6.30
C SER A 376 23.21 16.44 -6.30
N TYR A 377 23.17 15.12 -6.06
CA TYR A 377 21.94 14.38 -5.86
C TYR A 377 22.00 13.57 -4.56
N ALA A 378 20.82 13.28 -4.02
CA ALA A 378 20.65 12.54 -2.79
C ALA A 378 19.48 11.56 -2.90
N VAL A 379 19.46 10.59 -1.99
CA VAL A 379 18.36 9.65 -1.82
C VAL A 379 17.64 9.98 -0.52
N LEU A 380 16.34 10.21 -0.61
CA LEU A 380 15.50 10.55 0.54
C LEU A 380 14.22 9.71 0.57
N SER A 381 13.68 9.56 1.77
CA SER A 381 12.45 8.81 2.02
C SER A 381 11.46 9.67 2.78
N GLY A 382 10.21 9.70 2.32
CA GLY A 382 9.15 10.43 2.99
C GLY A 382 7.90 10.56 2.13
N THR A 383 6.77 10.79 2.79
CA THR A 383 5.58 11.35 2.10
C THR A 383 5.91 12.70 1.44
N SER A 384 6.97 13.38 1.91
CA SER A 384 7.62 14.54 1.31
C SER A 384 8.07 14.32 -0.14
N MET A 385 8.45 13.09 -0.52
CA MET A 385 8.86 12.74 -1.89
C MET A 385 7.68 12.23 -2.73
N ALA A 386 6.73 11.53 -2.10
CA ALA A 386 5.50 11.09 -2.75
C ALA A 386 4.60 12.28 -3.17
N CYS A 387 4.54 13.33 -2.34
CA CYS A 387 3.71 14.50 -2.59
C CYS A 387 4.02 15.22 -3.94
N PRO A 388 5.25 15.67 -4.20
CA PRO A 388 5.59 16.30 -5.48
C PRO A 388 5.50 15.33 -6.67
N TYR A 389 5.59 14.02 -6.43
CA TYR A 389 5.35 13.03 -7.49
C TYR A 389 3.92 13.13 -8.06
N VAL A 390 2.91 13.23 -7.19
CA VAL A 390 1.51 13.39 -7.60
C VAL A 390 1.25 14.78 -8.19
N ALA A 391 1.94 15.82 -7.71
CA ALA A 391 1.94 17.13 -8.36
C ALA A 391 2.49 17.06 -9.80
N GLY A 392 3.53 16.24 -10.03
CA GLY A 392 4.02 15.92 -11.37
C GLY A 392 2.97 15.24 -12.24
N VAL A 393 2.26 14.24 -11.71
CA VAL A 393 1.13 13.59 -12.42
C VAL A 393 0.03 14.60 -12.78
N ALA A 394 -0.30 15.53 -11.88
CA ALA A 394 -1.23 16.62 -12.16
C ALA A 394 -0.73 17.54 -13.28
N ALA A 395 0.57 17.86 -13.32
CA ALA A 395 1.15 18.66 -14.40
C ALA A 395 1.09 17.94 -15.75
N LEU A 396 1.32 16.63 -15.79
CA LEU A 396 1.15 15.82 -17.01
C LEU A 396 -0.30 15.91 -17.51
N TYR A 397 -1.29 15.77 -16.62
CA TYR A 397 -2.71 15.92 -16.96
C TYR A 397 -3.03 17.33 -17.50
N ILE A 398 -2.64 18.38 -16.76
CA ILE A 398 -2.93 19.77 -17.13
C ILE A 398 -2.31 20.13 -18.48
N SER A 399 -1.11 19.62 -18.79
CA SER A 399 -0.45 19.89 -20.08
C SER A 399 -1.20 19.35 -21.30
N VAL A 400 -2.07 18.37 -21.10
CA VAL A 400 -2.91 17.76 -22.15
C VAL A 400 -4.33 18.33 -22.15
N HIS A 401 -4.91 18.48 -20.95
CA HIS A 401 -6.34 18.75 -20.78
C HIS A 401 -6.66 20.18 -20.32
N GLY A 402 -5.64 21.01 -20.05
CA GLY A 402 -5.79 22.33 -19.47
C GLY A 402 -5.96 22.31 -17.95
N GLY A 403 -5.69 23.46 -17.33
CA GLY A 403 -5.74 23.66 -15.88
C GLY A 403 -6.92 24.50 -15.45
N ARG A 404 -6.75 25.26 -14.36
CA ARG A 404 -7.79 26.09 -13.75
C ARG A 404 -8.41 27.12 -14.72
N ASP A 405 -7.65 27.63 -15.67
CA ASP A 405 -8.14 28.59 -16.66
C ASP A 405 -9.11 27.97 -17.68
N VAL A 406 -9.04 26.65 -17.87
CA VAL A 406 -9.92 25.90 -18.76
C VAL A 406 -11.14 25.37 -18.01
N HIS A 407 -10.95 24.86 -16.80
CA HIS A 407 -11.98 24.12 -16.06
C HIS A 407 -12.70 24.96 -15.01
N GLY A 408 -12.09 26.02 -14.48
CA GLY A 408 -12.67 26.92 -13.48
C GLY A 408 -12.84 26.28 -12.09
N LYS A 409 -13.81 26.82 -11.33
CA LYS A 409 -14.10 26.38 -9.95
C LYS A 409 -14.54 24.93 -9.91
N GLY A 410 -14.10 24.19 -8.90
CA GLY A 410 -14.40 22.76 -8.71
C GLY A 410 -13.50 21.81 -9.53
N PHE A 411 -12.59 22.33 -10.36
CA PHE A 411 -11.66 21.50 -11.13
C PHE A 411 -10.84 20.56 -10.24
N ALA A 412 -10.26 21.07 -9.14
CA ALA A 412 -9.45 20.26 -8.24
C ALA A 412 -10.23 19.06 -7.68
N LYS A 413 -11.48 19.25 -7.24
CA LYS A 413 -12.33 18.14 -6.78
C LYS A 413 -12.50 17.05 -7.85
N SER A 414 -12.85 17.44 -9.08
CA SER A 414 -13.01 16.47 -10.18
C SER A 414 -11.70 15.75 -10.55
N PHE A 415 -10.57 16.46 -10.48
CA PHE A 415 -9.25 15.89 -10.68
C PHE A 415 -8.90 14.90 -9.56
N ASN A 416 -9.23 15.21 -8.32
CA ASN A 416 -8.98 14.32 -7.18
C ASN A 416 -9.73 13.00 -7.33
N SER A 417 -11.03 13.03 -7.68
CA SER A 417 -11.80 11.81 -7.93
C SER A 417 -11.14 10.94 -9.00
N ARG A 418 -10.61 11.56 -10.06
CA ARG A 418 -9.90 10.88 -11.14
C ARG A 418 -8.56 10.27 -10.69
N VAL A 419 -7.82 10.95 -9.82
CA VAL A 419 -6.57 10.43 -9.23
C VAL A 419 -6.88 9.24 -8.32
N VAL A 420 -7.83 9.38 -7.40
CA VAL A 420 -8.22 8.32 -6.46
C VAL A 420 -8.75 7.10 -7.21
N SER A 421 -9.59 7.28 -8.23
CA SER A 421 -10.12 6.16 -9.03
C SER A 421 -9.09 5.55 -10.00
N SER A 422 -7.89 6.10 -10.10
CA SER A 422 -6.78 5.50 -10.87
C SER A 422 -6.00 4.46 -10.08
N GLY A 423 -6.18 4.49 -8.75
CA GLY A 423 -5.38 3.78 -7.78
C GLY A 423 -5.38 2.27 -7.97
N MET A 424 -4.25 1.65 -7.61
CA MET A 424 -4.04 0.21 -7.61
C MET A 424 -3.86 -0.25 -6.18
N SER A 425 -4.60 -1.27 -5.77
CA SER A 425 -4.52 -1.89 -4.45
C SER A 425 -3.09 -2.32 -4.13
N LEU A 426 -2.69 -2.12 -2.88
CA LEU A 426 -1.33 -2.39 -2.38
C LEU A 426 -1.39 -3.52 -1.35
N PRO A 427 -0.33 -4.32 -1.19
CA PRO A 427 -0.29 -5.37 -0.19
C PRO A 427 -0.25 -4.80 1.23
N TRP A 428 -0.78 -5.54 2.20
CA TRP A 428 -0.54 -5.30 3.62
C TRP A 428 0.93 -5.60 3.94
N ALA A 429 1.64 -4.62 4.53
CA ALA A 429 3.07 -4.73 4.80
C ALA A 429 3.45 -4.26 6.22
N VAL A 430 2.52 -4.40 7.18
CA VAL A 430 2.75 -3.99 8.58
C VAL A 430 3.25 -5.15 9.44
N THR A 431 2.66 -6.33 9.24
CA THR A 431 2.98 -7.59 9.91
C THR A 431 3.14 -8.68 8.84
N ASP A 432 3.45 -9.91 9.25
CA ASP A 432 3.55 -11.07 8.34
C ASP A 432 2.40 -11.09 7.30
N ASP A 433 2.77 -11.33 6.05
CA ASP A 433 1.87 -11.30 4.90
C ASP A 433 0.86 -12.46 4.95
N GLU A 434 -0.36 -12.16 5.39
CA GLU A 434 -1.51 -13.06 5.34
C GLU A 434 -2.34 -12.91 4.04
N GLY A 435 -1.83 -12.18 3.03
CA GLY A 435 -2.49 -11.97 1.74
C GLY A 435 -3.56 -10.87 1.73
N PHE A 436 -3.58 -9.99 2.73
CA PHE A 436 -4.50 -8.86 2.80
C PHE A 436 -4.06 -7.70 1.91
N VAL A 437 -5.03 -6.93 1.41
CA VAL A 437 -4.80 -5.61 0.80
C VAL A 437 -4.64 -4.57 1.91
N ALA A 438 -3.72 -3.61 1.75
CA ALA A 438 -3.48 -2.52 2.67
C ALA A 438 -4.76 -1.74 2.99
N SER A 439 -4.88 -1.28 4.23
CA SER A 439 -6.06 -0.54 4.67
C SER A 439 -6.22 0.76 3.89
N VAL A 440 -7.46 1.11 3.55
CA VAL A 440 -7.80 2.41 2.96
C VAL A 440 -7.35 3.56 3.87
N ALA A 441 -7.32 3.35 5.19
CA ALA A 441 -6.81 4.32 6.16
C ALA A 441 -5.29 4.56 6.04
N GLN A 442 -4.54 3.66 5.40
CA GLN A 442 -3.09 3.81 5.19
C GLN A 442 -2.76 4.42 3.83
N VAL A 443 -3.43 3.95 2.76
CA VAL A 443 -3.02 4.25 1.37
C VAL A 443 -4.11 4.87 0.51
N GLY A 444 -5.30 5.14 1.07
CA GLY A 444 -6.43 5.69 0.33
C GLY A 444 -6.84 4.77 -0.83
N GLY A 445 -6.93 5.33 -2.04
CA GLY A 445 -7.21 4.57 -3.27
C GLY A 445 -6.07 3.65 -3.73
N GLY A 446 -4.96 3.56 -3.00
CA GLY A 446 -3.78 2.77 -3.38
C GLY A 446 -2.81 3.55 -4.27
N LEU A 447 -1.94 2.86 -5.00
CA LEU A 447 -0.89 3.47 -5.82
C LEU A 447 -1.46 4.20 -7.04
N VAL A 448 -1.15 5.49 -7.17
CA VAL A 448 -1.57 6.32 -8.31
C VAL A 448 -1.10 5.73 -9.65
N ASN A 449 -1.97 5.77 -10.66
CA ASN A 449 -1.59 5.41 -12.02
C ASN A 449 -1.65 6.63 -12.93
N GLY A 450 -0.50 7.28 -13.13
CA GLY A 450 -0.38 8.50 -13.92
C GLY A 450 -0.83 8.31 -15.38
N PHE A 451 -0.55 7.16 -16.00
CA PHE A 451 -1.01 6.88 -17.36
C PHE A 451 -2.54 6.87 -17.46
N LYS A 452 -3.21 6.20 -16.51
CA LYS A 452 -4.67 6.19 -16.39
C LYS A 452 -5.21 7.59 -16.10
N VAL A 453 -4.61 8.34 -15.18
CA VAL A 453 -4.99 9.73 -14.89
C VAL A 453 -4.95 10.59 -16.15
N VAL A 454 -3.97 10.46 -17.04
CA VAL A 454 -3.95 11.28 -18.27
C VAL A 454 -4.93 10.75 -19.32
N ASN A 455 -5.08 9.43 -19.46
CA ASN A 455 -5.75 8.83 -20.63
C ASN A 455 -7.16 8.27 -20.39
N TYR A 456 -7.66 8.20 -19.15
CA TYR A 456 -9.02 7.76 -18.87
C TYR A 456 -10.05 8.57 -19.67
N THR A 457 -10.89 7.85 -20.39
CA THR A 457 -12.08 8.37 -21.07
C THR A 457 -13.34 8.27 -20.21
N THR A 458 -13.30 7.49 -19.13
CA THR A 458 -14.37 7.44 -18.14
C THR A 458 -14.09 8.44 -17.02
N THR A 459 -15.12 9.17 -16.64
CA THR A 459 -15.12 10.02 -15.44
C THR A 459 -16.02 9.37 -14.39
N ILE A 460 -15.52 9.27 -13.16
CA ILE A 460 -16.27 8.80 -11.99
C ILE A 460 -16.34 9.98 -11.02
N ASP A 461 -17.55 10.50 -10.82
CA ASP A 461 -17.84 11.55 -9.84
C ASP A 461 -18.45 10.89 -8.60
N PHE A 462 -17.77 11.04 -7.47
CA PHE A 462 -18.13 10.40 -6.21
C PHE A 462 -17.63 11.21 -5.00
N GLU A 463 -18.37 11.08 -3.91
CA GLU A 463 -17.84 11.32 -2.57
C GLU A 463 -17.28 10.00 -2.03
N LYS A 464 -16.19 10.06 -1.27
CA LYS A 464 -15.63 8.85 -0.64
C LYS A 464 -16.68 8.18 0.24
N PHE A 465 -16.76 6.86 0.18
CA PHE A 465 -17.76 6.09 0.92
C PHE A 465 -17.43 5.99 2.41
N SER A 466 -17.70 7.07 3.14
CA SER A 466 -17.60 7.06 4.60
C SER A 466 -18.86 6.39 5.16
N LEU A 467 -18.73 5.14 5.60
CA LEU A 467 -19.83 4.37 6.17
C LEU A 467 -20.21 4.81 7.59
N ASN A 468 -19.33 5.60 8.24
CA ASN A 468 -19.44 6.09 9.62
C ASN A 468 -19.54 4.96 10.66
N ASP A 469 -19.93 5.32 11.90
CA ASP A 469 -20.19 4.39 12.98
C ASP A 469 -21.59 3.73 12.88
N THR A 470 -21.85 2.76 13.75
CA THR A 470 -23.12 2.01 13.78
C THR A 470 -24.33 2.86 14.20
N ALA A 471 -24.13 4.01 14.85
CA ALA A 471 -25.20 4.93 15.23
C ALA A 471 -25.56 5.91 14.10
N HIS A 472 -24.60 6.24 13.23
CA HIS A 472 -24.69 7.21 12.15
C HIS A 472 -24.39 6.58 10.77
N PHE A 473 -24.69 5.29 10.63
CA PHE A 473 -24.37 4.49 9.45
C PHE A 473 -24.89 5.11 8.15
N SER A 474 -23.98 5.28 7.19
CA SER A 474 -24.28 5.73 5.84
C SER A 474 -24.16 4.56 4.87
N GLY A 475 -25.27 3.84 4.67
CA GLY A 475 -25.28 2.59 3.91
C GLY A 475 -25.53 2.72 2.41
N SER A 476 -25.84 3.90 1.87
CA SER A 476 -26.15 4.06 0.43
C SER A 476 -25.31 5.18 -0.17
N HIS A 477 -24.62 4.88 -1.26
CA HIS A 477 -23.72 5.80 -1.93
C HIS A 477 -23.96 5.78 -3.43
N ASP A 478 -24.12 6.95 -4.02
CA ASP A 478 -24.33 7.11 -5.46
C ASP A 478 -23.05 7.61 -6.12
N ILE A 479 -22.73 7.07 -7.31
CA ILE A 479 -21.67 7.59 -8.16
C ILE A 479 -22.22 7.90 -9.54
N ALA A 480 -21.72 8.98 -10.15
CA ALA A 480 -21.99 9.31 -11.54
C ALA A 480 -20.85 8.81 -12.43
N ILE A 481 -21.16 7.88 -13.33
CA ILE A 481 -20.21 7.37 -14.34
C ILE A 481 -20.53 8.02 -15.68
N THR A 482 -19.53 8.64 -16.29
CA THR A 482 -19.66 9.30 -17.60
C THR A 482 -18.63 8.75 -18.57
N ASN A 483 -19.09 8.27 -19.74
CA ASN A 483 -18.22 7.92 -20.85
C ASN A 483 -17.95 9.16 -21.70
N SER A 484 -16.74 9.72 -21.57
CA SER A 484 -16.26 10.87 -22.36
C SER A 484 -15.43 10.45 -23.57
N GLY A 485 -15.34 9.14 -23.85
CA GLY A 485 -14.62 8.59 -25.00
C GLY A 485 -15.42 8.65 -26.30
N SER A 486 -14.83 8.11 -27.37
CA SER A 486 -15.43 8.04 -28.71
C SER A 486 -16.12 6.71 -29.02
N GLU A 487 -16.02 5.73 -28.12
CA GLU A 487 -16.57 4.38 -28.29
C GLU A 487 -17.46 4.00 -27.10
N GLU A 488 -18.34 3.00 -27.29
CA GLU A 488 -19.13 2.43 -26.19
C GLU A 488 -18.21 1.74 -25.17
N VAL A 489 -18.51 1.91 -23.88
CA VAL A 489 -17.79 1.26 -22.77
C VAL A 489 -18.78 0.46 -21.94
N SER A 490 -18.44 -0.79 -21.64
CA SER A 490 -19.16 -1.66 -20.69
C SER A 490 -18.51 -1.58 -19.31
N TYR A 491 -19.33 -1.51 -18.26
CA TYR A 491 -18.91 -1.40 -16.87
C TYR A 491 -19.41 -2.61 -16.07
N ASP A 492 -18.46 -3.28 -15.41
CA ASP A 492 -18.68 -4.37 -14.47
C ASP A 492 -18.13 -3.97 -13.10
N PHE A 493 -18.73 -4.47 -12.03
CA PHE A 493 -18.42 -4.07 -10.66
C PHE A 493 -18.11 -5.28 -9.79
N ALA A 494 -17.05 -5.16 -9.00
CA ALA A 494 -16.65 -6.13 -7.99
C ALA A 494 -16.24 -5.38 -6.72
N LEU A 495 -16.33 -6.08 -5.58
CA LEU A 495 -15.85 -5.60 -4.29
C LEU A 495 -14.54 -6.33 -3.97
N GLU A 496 -13.49 -5.58 -3.67
CA GLU A 496 -12.25 -6.09 -3.09
C GLU A 496 -12.17 -5.61 -1.65
N ALA A 497 -11.98 -6.53 -0.70
CA ALA A 497 -11.87 -6.20 0.70
C ALA A 497 -10.43 -5.78 1.03
N ALA A 498 -10.30 -4.63 1.71
CA ALA A 498 -9.05 -4.18 2.33
C ALA A 498 -8.99 -4.62 3.80
N ALA A 499 -7.78 -4.67 4.37
CA ALA A 499 -7.58 -4.99 5.78
C ALA A 499 -8.37 -4.03 6.69
N GLY A 500 -9.26 -4.61 7.50
CA GLY A 500 -9.78 -3.97 8.69
C GLY A 500 -8.74 -3.96 9.79
N ILE A 501 -8.86 -3.01 10.73
CA ILE A 501 -7.95 -2.89 11.86
C ILE A 501 -8.72 -2.69 13.17
N GLU A 502 -8.25 -3.33 14.24
CA GLU A 502 -8.66 -2.98 15.61
C GLU A 502 -7.71 -1.91 16.16
N ALA A 503 -8.09 -0.64 16.03
CA ALA A 503 -7.21 0.48 16.38
C ALA A 503 -7.07 0.76 17.89
N VAL A 504 -7.97 0.25 18.73
CA VAL A 504 -7.98 0.50 20.17
C VAL A 504 -7.16 -0.56 20.90
N GLY A 505 -6.30 -0.14 21.82
CA GLY A 505 -5.51 -1.01 22.68
C GLY A 505 -5.55 -0.56 24.15
N TRP A 506 -4.78 -1.26 24.97
CA TRP A 506 -4.68 -1.02 26.42
C TRP A 506 -3.24 -0.75 26.80
N LEU A 507 -3.01 0.31 27.56
CA LEU A 507 -1.74 0.62 28.19
C LEU A 507 -1.79 0.14 29.64
N GLN A 508 -0.88 -0.76 30.02
CA GLN A 508 -0.76 -1.22 31.40
C GLN A 508 -0.03 -0.16 32.24
N GLU A 509 -0.71 0.39 33.24
CA GLU A 509 -0.14 1.37 34.17
C GLU A 509 -0.29 0.92 35.63
N GLU A 510 0.59 1.40 36.53
CA GLU A 510 0.44 1.22 37.97
C GLU A 510 -0.82 1.95 38.47
N GLY A 511 -1.96 1.24 38.49
CA GLY A 511 -3.26 1.80 38.89
C GLY A 511 -4.44 1.29 38.08
N GLY A 512 -4.19 0.57 36.98
CA GLY A 512 -5.20 0.02 36.07
C GLY A 512 -4.89 0.34 34.62
N ASP A 513 -5.47 -0.43 33.70
CA ASP A 513 -5.23 -0.26 32.27
C ASP A 513 -5.95 0.98 31.73
N THR A 514 -5.28 1.76 30.89
CA THR A 514 -5.85 2.93 30.20
C THR A 514 -6.03 2.64 28.71
N ILE A 515 -7.07 3.21 28.10
CA ILE A 515 -7.35 3.05 26.66
C ILE A 515 -6.39 3.92 25.86
N ARG A 516 -5.83 3.38 24.77
CA ARG A 516 -5.03 4.11 23.80
C ARG A 516 -5.27 3.64 22.37
N VAL A 517 -4.72 4.36 21.40
CA VAL A 517 -4.58 3.87 20.04
C VAL A 517 -3.37 2.93 19.97
N LYS A 518 -3.48 1.85 19.21
CA LYS A 518 -2.40 0.90 18.95
C LYS A 518 -1.33 1.54 18.06
N GLU A 519 -0.07 1.26 18.36
CA GLU A 519 1.05 1.58 17.48
C GLU A 519 1.03 0.64 16.26
N LEU A 520 1.77 1.01 15.22
CA LEU A 520 1.78 0.27 13.95
C LEU A 520 2.09 -1.23 14.13
N ASN A 521 3.10 -1.55 14.95
CA ASN A 521 3.55 -2.92 15.20
C ASN A 521 2.57 -3.77 16.04
N GLU A 522 1.47 -3.20 16.54
CA GLU A 522 0.43 -3.89 17.27
C GLU A 522 -0.82 -4.14 16.40
N LEU A 523 -0.87 -3.59 15.19
CA LEU A 523 -1.97 -3.78 14.27
C LEU A 523 -1.87 -5.15 13.61
N THR A 524 -2.93 -5.93 13.71
CA THR A 524 -3.11 -7.18 12.96
C THR A 524 -4.25 -6.98 11.95
N PRO A 525 -4.07 -7.38 10.68
CA PRO A 525 -5.13 -7.29 9.70
C PRO A 525 -6.28 -8.21 10.11
N VAL A 526 -7.52 -7.73 9.93
CA VAL A 526 -8.72 -8.53 10.16
C VAL A 526 -9.70 -8.37 9.01
N ASP A 527 -10.38 -9.45 8.64
CA ASP A 527 -11.48 -9.37 7.67
C ASP A 527 -12.71 -8.75 8.35
N LEU A 528 -13.01 -7.50 7.97
CA LEU A 528 -14.22 -6.76 8.35
C LEU A 528 -15.12 -6.52 7.14
N SER A 529 -15.08 -7.41 6.14
CA SER A 529 -15.92 -7.30 4.96
C SER A 529 -17.41 -7.30 5.34
N ILE A 530 -18.17 -6.45 4.65
CA ILE A 530 -19.62 -6.33 4.82
C ILE A 530 -20.32 -6.64 3.50
N SER A 531 -21.57 -7.08 3.60
CA SER A 531 -22.37 -7.34 2.40
C SER A 531 -22.64 -6.04 1.65
N ALA A 532 -22.24 -6.01 0.37
CA ALA A 532 -22.51 -4.90 -0.52
C ALA A 532 -23.36 -5.35 -1.71
N THR A 533 -24.42 -4.60 -2.02
CA THR A 533 -25.11 -4.72 -3.31
C THR A 533 -24.45 -3.78 -4.30
N LEU A 534 -23.87 -4.35 -5.35
CA LEU A 534 -23.20 -3.63 -6.42
C LEU A 534 -24.16 -3.35 -7.59
N PRO A 535 -23.89 -2.33 -8.43
CA PRO A 535 -24.67 -2.09 -9.64
C PRO A 535 -24.60 -3.28 -10.62
N GLU A 536 -25.71 -3.52 -11.32
CA GLU A 536 -25.71 -4.44 -12.47
C GLU A 536 -24.82 -3.90 -13.61
N THR A 537 -24.22 -4.80 -14.39
CA THR A 537 -23.47 -4.46 -15.61
C THR A 537 -24.28 -3.59 -16.55
N PHE A 538 -23.64 -2.57 -17.13
CA PHE A 538 -24.25 -1.74 -18.17
C PHE A 538 -23.22 -1.16 -19.13
N SER A 539 -23.70 -0.71 -20.29
CA SER A 539 -22.87 0.01 -21.26
C SER A 539 -23.31 1.47 -21.39
N LEU A 540 -22.34 2.36 -21.64
CA LEU A 540 -22.60 3.76 -21.98
C LEU A 540 -22.03 4.07 -23.35
N GLN A 541 -22.86 4.68 -24.19
CA GLN A 541 -22.43 5.27 -25.46
C GLN A 541 -21.60 6.55 -25.20
N PRO A 542 -20.81 7.01 -26.18
CA PRO A 542 -20.10 8.29 -26.10
C PRO A 542 -20.97 9.45 -25.61
N GLY A 543 -20.50 10.16 -24.59
CA GLY A 543 -21.18 11.31 -23.97
C GLY A 543 -22.34 10.95 -23.04
N GLN A 544 -22.63 9.67 -22.80
CA GLN A 544 -23.65 9.27 -21.84
C GLN A 544 -23.12 9.23 -20.41
N SER A 545 -24.02 9.54 -19.48
CA SER A 545 -23.80 9.41 -18.03
C SER A 545 -24.89 8.54 -17.42
N LYS A 546 -24.52 7.75 -16.41
CA LYS A 546 -25.46 6.99 -15.58
C LYS A 546 -25.04 7.09 -14.12
N THR A 547 -26.00 7.41 -13.26
CA THR A 547 -25.84 7.30 -11.81
C THR A 547 -26.15 5.86 -11.40
N VAL A 548 -25.27 5.29 -10.58
CA VAL A 548 -25.46 3.96 -9.99
C VAL A 548 -25.25 4.02 -8.49
N SER A 549 -25.93 3.12 -7.78
CA SER A 549 -25.95 3.10 -6.32
C SER A 549 -25.25 1.86 -5.78
N TYR A 550 -24.45 2.04 -4.73
CA TYR A 550 -23.88 1.00 -3.91
C TYR A 550 -24.62 1.01 -2.58
N THR A 551 -25.04 -0.16 -2.11
CA THR A 551 -25.65 -0.26 -0.79
C THR A 551 -24.92 -1.27 0.07
N PHE A 552 -24.69 -0.90 1.32
CA PHE A 552 -24.00 -1.68 2.33
C PHE A 552 -25.00 -2.03 3.42
N ASP A 553 -25.01 -3.30 3.83
CA ASP A 553 -25.92 -3.79 4.87
C ASP A 553 -25.13 -4.39 6.04
N LEU A 554 -25.34 -3.83 7.24
CA LEU A 554 -24.77 -4.32 8.50
C LEU A 554 -25.67 -5.39 9.16
N SER A 555 -26.81 -5.72 8.57
CA SER A 555 -27.76 -6.67 9.12
C SER A 555 -27.24 -8.10 9.06
N LEU A 556 -27.22 -8.77 10.21
CA LEU A 556 -26.97 -10.21 10.35
C LEU A 556 -27.94 -11.09 9.52
N SER A 557 -29.03 -10.53 8.96
CA SER A 557 -29.93 -11.27 8.06
C SER A 557 -29.41 -11.43 6.64
N VAL A 558 -28.53 -10.53 6.18
CA VAL A 558 -27.91 -10.58 4.85
C VAL A 558 -26.60 -11.35 5.01
N GLN A 559 -26.69 -12.66 4.85
CA GLN A 559 -25.54 -13.55 5.02
C GLN A 559 -25.30 -14.28 3.72
N ASP A 560 -24.08 -14.16 3.21
CA ASP A 560 -23.67 -14.65 1.91
C ASP A 560 -23.14 -16.08 1.99
N PHE A 561 -24.04 -17.00 2.37
CA PHE A 561 -23.77 -18.43 2.29
C PHE A 561 -24.98 -19.17 1.71
N PRO A 562 -24.77 -20.34 1.09
CA PRO A 562 -25.83 -21.11 0.46
C PRO A 562 -26.94 -21.53 1.43
N LYS A 563 -28.19 -21.18 1.08
CA LYS A 563 -29.41 -21.56 1.81
C LYS A 563 -30.38 -22.27 0.86
N ILE A 564 -30.58 -23.58 1.05
CA ILE A 564 -31.57 -24.36 0.29
C ILE A 564 -32.84 -24.51 1.12
N TYR A 565 -33.97 -24.12 0.55
CA TYR A 565 -35.29 -24.28 1.15
C TYR A 565 -36.05 -25.41 0.46
N VAL A 566 -36.29 -26.50 1.19
CA VAL A 566 -36.93 -27.71 0.66
C VAL A 566 -38.34 -27.84 1.19
N LYS A 567 -39.29 -28.16 0.31
CA LYS A 567 -40.64 -28.54 0.70
C LYS A 567 -40.93 -29.95 0.24
N THR A 568 -40.77 -30.91 1.14
CA THR A 568 -41.02 -32.32 0.85
C THR A 568 -42.49 -32.64 1.07
N VAL A 569 -43.23 -32.87 -0.01
CA VAL A 569 -44.68 -33.18 0.04
C VAL A 569 -44.93 -34.57 0.67
N TRP A 570 -44.06 -35.52 0.35
CA TRP A 570 -44.07 -36.88 0.87
C TRP A 570 -42.76 -37.15 1.64
N GLY A 571 -42.75 -38.10 2.57
CA GLY A 571 -41.48 -38.54 3.15
C GLY A 571 -40.59 -39.17 2.06
N SER A 572 -39.28 -38.99 2.18
CA SER A 572 -38.30 -39.57 1.26
C SER A 572 -37.30 -40.43 2.02
N LYS A 573 -36.95 -41.57 1.42
CA LYS A 573 -35.89 -42.45 1.95
C LYS A 573 -34.52 -41.79 1.94
N GLN A 574 -34.28 -40.84 1.04
CA GLN A 574 -32.98 -40.20 0.90
C GLN A 574 -33.08 -38.81 0.30
N ILE A 575 -32.46 -37.85 0.97
CA ILE A 575 -32.14 -36.52 0.43
C ILE A 575 -30.62 -36.41 0.36
N ARG A 576 -30.11 -35.94 -0.77
CA ARG A 576 -28.68 -35.72 -1.02
C ARG A 576 -28.42 -34.27 -1.36
N TRP A 577 -27.28 -33.78 -0.89
CA TRP A 577 -26.68 -32.52 -1.32
C TRP A 577 -25.22 -32.83 -1.61
N ASP A 578 -24.89 -32.87 -2.89
CA ASP A 578 -23.64 -33.38 -3.43
C ASP A 578 -22.90 -32.26 -4.17
N VAL A 579 -21.57 -32.20 -4.04
CA VAL A 579 -20.70 -31.20 -4.69
C VAL A 579 -19.87 -31.88 -5.77
N TYR A 580 -19.78 -31.23 -6.94
CA TYR A 580 -19.03 -31.68 -8.10
C TYR A 580 -18.11 -30.58 -8.65
N GLU A 581 -17.08 -30.99 -9.38
CA GLU A 581 -16.18 -30.11 -10.14
C GLU A 581 -16.92 -29.27 -11.20
N ALA A 582 -16.32 -28.14 -11.60
CA ALA A 582 -16.81 -27.31 -12.68
C ALA A 582 -16.96 -28.12 -13.99
N GLY A 583 -17.99 -27.81 -14.79
CA GLY A 583 -18.29 -28.52 -16.03
C GLY A 583 -18.93 -29.91 -15.87
N TRP A 584 -19.19 -30.38 -14.65
CA TRP A 584 -19.97 -31.59 -14.40
C TRP A 584 -21.38 -31.47 -15.00
N ASN A 585 -21.94 -32.59 -15.48
CA ASN A 585 -23.32 -32.68 -15.94
C ASN A 585 -23.96 -34.01 -15.54
N GLU A 586 -25.30 -34.04 -15.53
CA GLU A 586 -26.08 -35.17 -15.01
C GLU A 586 -25.80 -36.51 -15.71
N SER A 587 -25.32 -36.52 -16.97
CA SER A 587 -24.97 -37.77 -17.67
C SER A 587 -23.77 -38.49 -17.06
N MET A 588 -22.96 -37.79 -16.26
CA MET A 588 -21.81 -38.33 -15.54
C MET A 588 -22.19 -38.89 -14.15
N TRP A 589 -23.44 -38.73 -13.73
CA TRP A 589 -23.90 -39.14 -12.41
C TRP A 589 -23.91 -40.66 -12.25
N SER A 590 -23.50 -41.13 -11.07
CA SER A 590 -23.55 -42.54 -10.68
C SER A 590 -23.97 -42.70 -9.22
N TYR A 591 -24.57 -43.85 -8.90
CA TYR A 591 -25.00 -44.18 -7.55
C TYR A 591 -24.34 -45.47 -7.03
N PRO A 592 -23.86 -45.49 -5.77
CA PRO A 592 -23.60 -44.31 -4.94
C PRO A 592 -22.44 -43.49 -5.54
N PRO A 593 -22.44 -42.15 -5.42
CA PRO A 593 -21.31 -41.36 -5.86
C PRO A 593 -20.09 -41.65 -4.96
N VAL A 594 -18.90 -41.66 -5.56
CA VAL A 594 -17.63 -41.99 -4.90
C VAL A 594 -16.66 -40.82 -5.10
N GLU A 595 -16.09 -40.30 -3.99
CA GLU A 595 -15.20 -39.14 -4.04
C GLU A 595 -14.03 -39.38 -5.02
N GLY A 596 -13.75 -38.38 -5.86
CA GLY A 596 -12.73 -38.44 -6.91
C GLY A 596 -13.16 -39.17 -8.20
N GLN A 597 -14.39 -39.67 -8.29
CA GLN A 597 -14.92 -40.28 -9.52
C GLN A 597 -15.98 -39.40 -10.17
N ASN A 598 -15.96 -39.34 -11.51
CA ASN A 598 -16.94 -38.57 -12.30
C ASN A 598 -17.12 -37.12 -11.81
N GLY A 599 -16.03 -36.49 -11.34
CA GLY A 599 -16.03 -35.13 -10.83
C GLY A 599 -16.71 -34.94 -9.46
N TYR A 600 -17.09 -36.00 -8.74
CA TYR A 600 -17.71 -35.88 -7.41
C TYR A 600 -16.68 -35.59 -6.33
N LEU A 601 -16.87 -34.49 -5.61
CA LEU A 601 -15.94 -34.01 -4.58
C LEU A 601 -16.34 -34.46 -3.17
N GLY A 602 -17.65 -34.62 -2.92
CA GLY A 602 -18.14 -35.05 -1.62
C GLY A 602 -19.58 -34.63 -1.36
N ALA A 603 -20.15 -35.17 -0.30
CA ALA A 603 -21.45 -34.74 0.19
C ALA A 603 -21.29 -33.50 1.07
N VAL A 604 -22.29 -32.64 1.10
CA VAL A 604 -22.32 -31.47 2.00
C VAL A 604 -22.44 -31.90 3.46
N ALA A 605 -21.73 -31.22 4.36
CA ALA A 605 -22.02 -31.17 5.79
C ALA A 605 -22.69 -29.83 6.11
N GLY A 606 -24.02 -29.83 6.20
CA GLY A 606 -24.81 -28.62 6.43
C GLY A 606 -24.82 -28.22 7.91
N TRP A 607 -25.01 -26.95 8.23
CA TRP A 607 -25.08 -26.48 9.61
C TRP A 607 -26.34 -27.02 10.32
N ALA A 608 -26.16 -27.57 11.53
CA ALA A 608 -27.22 -28.27 12.26
C ALA A 608 -28.37 -27.35 12.71
N GLY A 609 -28.07 -26.06 12.95
CA GLY A 609 -29.06 -25.07 13.41
C GLY A 609 -29.93 -24.49 12.28
N ALA A 610 -29.71 -24.89 11.02
CA ALA A 610 -30.34 -24.27 9.85
C ALA A 610 -31.87 -24.35 9.89
N GLU A 611 -32.45 -25.43 10.44
CA GLU A 611 -33.91 -25.63 10.49
C GLU A 611 -34.60 -24.81 11.60
N SER A 612 -33.85 -24.27 12.57
CA SER A 612 -34.40 -23.60 13.76
C SER A 612 -34.05 -22.12 13.86
N SER A 613 -33.24 -21.60 12.94
CA SER A 613 -32.66 -20.25 13.02
C SER A 613 -33.06 -19.41 11.82
N ALA A 614 -33.29 -18.11 12.03
CA ALA A 614 -33.60 -17.17 10.96
C ALA A 614 -32.33 -16.58 10.31
N TYR A 615 -31.25 -16.49 11.09
CA TYR A 615 -29.90 -16.08 10.70
C TYR A 615 -28.90 -16.90 11.52
N PHE A 616 -27.63 -16.90 11.10
CA PHE A 616 -26.52 -17.45 11.88
C PHE A 616 -25.90 -16.33 12.71
N ASP A 617 -25.82 -16.52 14.03
CA ASP A 617 -25.13 -15.59 14.93
C ASP A 617 -23.84 -16.25 15.40
N PRO A 618 -22.64 -15.74 15.01
CA PRO A 618 -21.37 -16.35 15.37
C PRO A 618 -21.11 -16.38 16.89
N ASP A 619 -21.73 -15.48 17.66
CA ASP A 619 -21.56 -15.45 19.13
C ASP A 619 -22.35 -16.56 19.83
N GLN A 620 -23.39 -17.10 19.17
CA GLN A 620 -24.30 -18.09 19.76
C GLN A 620 -24.21 -19.46 19.07
N GLY A 621 -23.81 -19.49 17.80
CA GLY A 621 -23.80 -20.67 16.94
C GLY A 621 -22.40 -21.23 16.73
N ASN A 622 -22.27 -22.56 16.80
CA ASN A 622 -21.04 -23.23 16.38
C ASN A 622 -21.15 -23.62 14.89
N PRO A 623 -20.36 -23.03 13.97
CA PRO A 623 -20.42 -23.32 12.54
C PRO A 623 -20.00 -24.77 12.23
N ASN A 624 -19.16 -25.36 13.08
CA ASN A 624 -18.69 -26.74 12.96
C ASN A 624 -19.69 -27.79 13.49
N GLN A 625 -20.81 -27.36 14.07
CA GLN A 625 -21.89 -28.26 14.43
C GLN A 625 -22.71 -28.61 13.18
N THR A 626 -22.27 -29.64 12.45
CA THR A 626 -22.82 -30.00 11.13
C THR A 626 -23.61 -31.31 11.14
N ILE A 627 -24.50 -31.46 10.15
CA ILE A 627 -25.23 -32.68 9.78
C ILE A 627 -24.82 -33.06 8.35
N THR A 628 -24.23 -34.24 8.20
CA THR A 628 -23.71 -34.73 6.91
C THR A 628 -24.80 -35.37 6.05
N TYR A 629 -24.79 -35.07 4.75
CA TYR A 629 -25.60 -35.76 3.73
C TYR A 629 -24.94 -37.07 3.27
N PRO A 630 -25.70 -38.08 2.80
CA PRO A 630 -27.15 -38.09 2.58
C PRO A 630 -27.95 -38.18 3.88
N ARG A 631 -29.11 -37.52 3.92
CA ARG A 631 -30.09 -37.69 5.00
C ARG A 631 -31.07 -38.80 4.63
N THR A 632 -31.24 -39.79 5.50
CA THR A 632 -32.17 -40.90 5.29
C THR A 632 -33.44 -40.78 6.12
N ASP A 633 -34.50 -41.47 5.69
CA ASP A 633 -35.79 -41.55 6.41
C ASP A 633 -36.39 -40.18 6.77
N THR A 634 -36.27 -39.24 5.83
CA THR A 634 -36.77 -37.87 5.98
C THR A 634 -38.29 -37.84 5.91
N VAL A 635 -38.92 -37.12 6.84
CA VAL A 635 -40.37 -36.94 6.87
C VAL A 635 -40.82 -35.82 5.94
N ARG A 636 -42.10 -35.81 5.58
CA ARG A 636 -42.71 -34.67 4.87
C ARG A 636 -42.64 -33.38 5.71
N SER A 637 -42.63 -32.23 5.05
CA SER A 637 -42.60 -30.93 5.74
C SER A 637 -43.90 -30.68 6.54
N LYS A 638 -43.76 -30.16 7.77
CA LYS A 638 -44.89 -29.84 8.66
C LYS A 638 -45.68 -28.64 8.12
N ASN A 639 -47.00 -28.75 8.04
CA ASN A 639 -47.93 -27.67 7.66
C ASN A 639 -47.60 -26.95 6.33
N GLY A 640 -46.90 -27.62 5.40
CA GLY A 640 -46.53 -27.04 4.12
C GLY A 640 -45.43 -25.96 4.18
N GLY A 641 -44.72 -25.84 5.30
CA GLY A 641 -43.53 -25.01 5.44
C GLY A 641 -42.31 -25.58 4.72
N TYR A 642 -41.25 -24.77 4.60
CA TYR A 642 -39.97 -25.19 4.06
C TYR A 642 -39.04 -25.62 5.20
N THR A 643 -38.17 -26.60 4.95
CA THR A 643 -37.00 -26.89 5.77
C THR A 643 -35.80 -26.20 5.14
N SER A 644 -35.05 -25.45 5.94
CA SER A 644 -33.84 -24.74 5.53
C SER A 644 -32.61 -25.60 5.75
N HIS A 645 -31.69 -25.55 4.79
CA HIS A 645 -30.40 -26.23 4.83
C HIS A 645 -29.33 -25.21 4.46
N TRP A 646 -28.37 -24.98 5.37
CA TRP A 646 -27.32 -23.98 5.18
C TRP A 646 -25.97 -24.69 5.08
N TRP A 647 -25.08 -24.16 4.25
CA TRP A 647 -23.76 -24.73 4.06
C TRP A 647 -22.66 -23.67 4.23
N PHE A 648 -21.72 -23.92 5.13
CA PHE A 648 -20.57 -23.03 5.36
C PHE A 648 -19.28 -23.57 4.72
N GLY A 649 -19.41 -24.40 3.68
CA GLY A 649 -18.28 -24.96 2.92
C GLY A 649 -17.76 -26.31 3.41
N LYS A 650 -18.22 -26.85 4.54
CA LYS A 650 -17.75 -28.13 5.08
C LYS A 650 -18.29 -29.35 4.33
N LEU A 651 -17.43 -30.30 3.97
CA LEU A 651 -17.79 -31.57 3.34
C LEU A 651 -18.02 -32.67 4.37
N GLY A 652 -18.72 -33.73 3.95
CA GLY A 652 -19.10 -34.85 4.80
C GLY A 652 -17.94 -35.68 5.34
N ASN A 653 -16.78 -35.60 4.69
CA ASN A 653 -15.51 -36.18 5.15
C ASN A 653 -14.79 -35.29 6.20
N GLY A 654 -15.34 -34.10 6.49
CA GLY A 654 -14.82 -33.15 7.47
C GLY A 654 -13.89 -32.08 6.89
N SER A 655 -13.48 -32.18 5.62
CA SER A 655 -12.67 -31.16 4.97
C SER A 655 -13.49 -29.91 4.66
N GLN A 656 -12.83 -28.77 4.53
CA GLN A 656 -13.41 -27.55 3.99
C GLN A 656 -13.29 -27.57 2.46
N ILE A 657 -14.31 -27.08 1.75
CA ILE A 657 -14.24 -26.90 0.30
C ILE A 657 -13.18 -25.83 -0.03
N GLU A 658 -12.46 -26.02 -1.13
CA GLU A 658 -11.51 -25.04 -1.64
C GLU A 658 -12.21 -23.88 -2.37
N LEU A 659 -11.49 -22.79 -2.60
CA LEU A 659 -11.98 -21.70 -3.44
C LEU A 659 -12.05 -22.18 -4.89
N GLY A 660 -13.12 -21.80 -5.60
CA GLY A 660 -13.29 -22.20 -6.99
C GLY A 660 -14.73 -22.31 -7.44
N THR A 661 -14.89 -22.79 -8.68
CA THR A 661 -16.20 -23.00 -9.30
C THR A 661 -16.61 -24.46 -9.15
N TYR A 662 -17.85 -24.68 -8.73
CA TYR A 662 -18.40 -26.00 -8.49
C TYR A 662 -19.82 -26.11 -9.03
N ARG A 663 -20.33 -27.33 -9.08
CA ARG A 663 -21.74 -27.60 -9.33
C ARG A 663 -22.33 -28.38 -8.18
N TRP A 664 -23.51 -27.99 -7.69
CA TRP A 664 -24.24 -28.81 -6.74
C TRP A 664 -25.28 -29.68 -7.42
N ARG A 665 -25.61 -30.75 -6.72
CA ARG A 665 -26.79 -31.55 -6.97
C ARG A 665 -27.55 -31.72 -5.66
N PHE A 666 -28.67 -31.03 -5.54
CA PHE A 666 -29.60 -31.26 -4.43
C PHE A 666 -30.75 -32.14 -4.93
N ALA A 667 -30.86 -33.35 -4.39
CA ALA A 667 -31.77 -34.35 -4.92
C ALA A 667 -32.53 -35.08 -3.82
N THR A 668 -33.83 -35.27 -4.04
CA THR A 668 -34.70 -36.04 -3.15
C THR A 668 -35.22 -37.27 -3.88
N LEU A 669 -35.04 -38.47 -3.33
CA LEU A 669 -35.53 -39.70 -3.94
C LEU A 669 -37.06 -39.69 -3.93
N LYS A 670 -37.69 -39.90 -5.09
CA LYS A 670 -39.16 -39.94 -5.20
C LYS A 670 -39.73 -41.14 -4.44
N PRO A 671 -40.99 -41.09 -3.97
CA PRO A 671 -41.64 -42.25 -3.37
C PRO A 671 -41.57 -43.46 -4.30
N PHE A 672 -41.11 -44.60 -3.78
CA PHE A 672 -40.86 -45.86 -4.52
C PHE A 672 -39.75 -45.80 -5.58
N GLY A 673 -39.01 -44.70 -5.69
CA GLY A 673 -37.89 -44.57 -6.61
C GLY A 673 -36.74 -45.51 -6.27
N ASP A 674 -36.05 -45.98 -7.30
CA ASP A 674 -34.80 -46.73 -7.21
C ASP A 674 -33.63 -45.74 -7.18
N PRO A 675 -32.81 -45.69 -6.11
CA PRO A 675 -31.72 -44.74 -6.02
C PRO A 675 -30.66 -44.91 -7.12
N VAL A 676 -30.58 -46.04 -7.83
CA VAL A 676 -29.65 -46.21 -8.97
C VAL A 676 -30.13 -45.57 -10.28
N VAL A 677 -31.40 -45.14 -10.35
CA VAL A 677 -31.99 -44.51 -11.53
C VAL A 677 -32.07 -43.00 -11.31
N SER A 678 -31.38 -42.19 -12.11
CA SER A 678 -31.34 -40.73 -11.87
C SER A 678 -32.73 -40.09 -12.00
N GLU A 679 -33.55 -40.56 -12.92
CA GLU A 679 -34.91 -40.06 -13.18
C GLU A 679 -35.86 -40.28 -12.00
N ASP A 680 -35.55 -41.21 -11.10
CA ASP A 680 -36.29 -41.48 -9.88
C ASP A 680 -35.97 -40.47 -8.75
N TRP A 681 -35.01 -39.58 -8.98
CA TRP A 681 -34.76 -38.43 -8.12
C TRP A 681 -35.53 -37.19 -8.61
N GLU A 682 -36.07 -36.44 -7.66
CA GLU A 682 -36.46 -35.05 -7.89
C GLU A 682 -35.22 -34.19 -7.65
N ILE A 683 -34.68 -33.62 -8.72
CA ILE A 683 -33.40 -32.92 -8.73
C ILE A 683 -33.66 -31.43 -8.85
N TYR A 684 -33.11 -30.66 -7.92
CA TYR A 684 -32.94 -29.23 -8.10
C TYR A 684 -31.58 -29.01 -8.75
N ASP A 685 -31.59 -28.77 -10.07
CA ASP A 685 -30.39 -28.43 -10.82
C ASP A 685 -29.99 -27.00 -10.45
N THR A 686 -28.85 -26.88 -9.78
CA THR A 686 -28.30 -25.58 -9.40
C THR A 686 -27.35 -25.11 -10.50
N PRO A 687 -27.28 -23.79 -10.77
CA PRO A 687 -26.24 -23.26 -11.64
C PRO A 687 -24.85 -23.60 -11.09
N GLU A 688 -23.82 -23.41 -11.91
CA GLU A 688 -22.46 -23.33 -11.38
C GLU A 688 -22.41 -22.23 -10.32
N ILE A 689 -21.73 -22.54 -9.23
CA ILE A 689 -21.55 -21.66 -8.10
C ILE A 689 -20.07 -21.34 -7.97
N GLN A 690 -19.78 -20.20 -7.37
CA GLN A 690 -18.42 -19.82 -7.07
C GLN A 690 -18.26 -19.68 -5.56
N VAL A 691 -17.28 -20.38 -5.01
CA VAL A 691 -16.84 -20.21 -3.63
C VAL A 691 -15.70 -19.19 -3.65
N LEU A 692 -15.96 -18.01 -3.09
CA LEU A 692 -15.06 -16.87 -3.09
C LEU A 692 -14.30 -16.69 -1.76
N GLY A 693 -14.77 -17.34 -0.69
CA GLY A 693 -14.17 -17.29 0.64
C GLY A 693 -14.46 -18.55 1.44
N LYS A 694 -13.72 -18.74 2.54
CA LYS A 694 -13.95 -19.82 3.51
C LYS A 694 -14.50 -19.23 4.80
N TYR A 695 -15.44 -19.92 5.42
CA TYR A 695 -15.84 -19.63 6.79
C TYR A 695 -14.76 -20.22 7.71
N GLU A 696 -14.03 -19.39 8.44
CA GLU A 696 -13.00 -19.82 9.41
C GLU A 696 -13.51 -19.84 10.85
#